data_AF-A0A7C1E5M5-F1
#
_entry.id   AF-A0A7C1E5M5-F1
#
_cell.length_a   1.000
_cell.length_b   1.000
_cell.length_c   1.000
_cell.angle_alpha   90.00
_cell.angle_beta   90.00
_cell.angle_gamma   90.00
#
_symmetry.space_group_name_H-M   'P 1'
#
loop_
_entity.id
_entity.type
_entity.pdbx_description
1 polymer ?
#
loop_
_entity_poly.entity_id
_entity_poly.type
_entity_poly.pdbx_seq_one_letter_code
_entity_poly.pdbx_strand_id
1 'polypeptide(L)'
;PGYDFGGWYEVPREWIIPPGSVWKYNDGGTDPGASWVLPGYDDSSWSQGEAELGYGDNDEATVVGYGPHSSDRYITTWFRKPFEVTREQLQEGRFFIHLLKDDGAVVYLNGTEIARANIPCGEIAAGTLAETGISGTTEEVFITWRIDPALLNEGSNLIAAEVHQNAASSSDLSFDLRFSCYRPDRATFYSADRTARAAMTNDRYLMAAFAPNGACVVPEVIAGEMTLSADCSPYLVQGDVLIMEHATLRIDPGVEIRMPGGGNMFVHGVLEALGTNEAPVVFRLNPHEAGGRWGGLVFRNTTGTSTLRHVTVEDAWEGPDPVLEKAAISCFNADLVMDHLEIVQVHSNPVIARYSDITLTNSTLHSEVTGDLINVKYGNGFIENCRFTGNGTPDNDAIDYDETGTGIIRNCIITGFHGFNSDGVDIGEGARNVEIDSIVVYDVTDKGISLGQSSSATVSNSLFVNCTMGVAVKDSGNVVIRNCTFYGTGIPVACYEKNVGLAGGNARVVSSILSNASDGSYLADSKSGIRISYSLSDNTPLPEGDHNLFGNPLFAAPSYFDFGLDPSSPAILSGISPGGPVDMGSPEHLGALLSGEGFGPPVMIAQLFINGSNLDRAQYIMLYNPSTEAMDLSGWTIDKGVTAEIPDGTLIQPGGRVFITNNSFHPMWESTGSPVIHWTTGRLSGNGESVRLVDRHGLVADYLVYSEDDWPSAGFQGDEAFVLTDAALDNHFGENWTTGNLFGLIVSERSRETDRAGEAERLSIWPNPTRGIIHILRGTITPAWDEQDSGFPGGWIASPGNRPAAGGGETDARYCDIMTSEGILLQRLRINPAGPAEADLSGYGPGLYLVRIGSSVGKVVVMK
;
A
#
# COMPACT_ATOMS: atom_id res chain seq x y z
N PRO A 1 -8.42 18.54 14.54
CA PRO A 1 -7.92 19.35 13.39
C PRO A 1 -8.98 20.39 12.98
N GLY A 2 -8.61 21.62 12.60
CA GLY A 2 -9.56 22.67 12.16
C GLY A 2 -10.37 23.37 13.26
N TYR A 3 -10.08 23.08 14.52
CA TYR A 3 -10.68 23.74 15.67
C TYR A 3 -9.62 24.13 16.69
N ASP A 4 -9.81 25.27 17.34
CA ASP A 4 -9.04 25.70 18.50
C ASP A 4 -9.73 25.22 19.77
N PHE A 5 -8.94 24.66 20.69
CA PHE A 5 -9.42 24.31 22.01
C PHE A 5 -9.77 25.60 22.78
N GLY A 6 -11.06 25.76 23.10
CA GLY A 6 -11.59 26.94 23.78
C GLY A 6 -11.55 26.83 25.31
N GLY A 7 -11.30 25.64 25.85
CA GLY A 7 -11.23 25.37 27.28
C GLY A 7 -12.16 24.26 27.75
N TRP A 8 -11.94 23.82 28.98
CA TRP A 8 -12.82 22.95 29.74
C TRP A 8 -13.88 23.78 30.45
N TYR A 9 -15.10 23.27 30.52
CA TYR A 9 -16.22 23.88 31.25
C TYR A 9 -16.83 22.85 32.17
N GLU A 10 -17.11 23.22 33.42
CA GLU A 10 -17.84 22.38 34.35
C GLU A 10 -19.33 22.47 34.06
N VAL A 11 -19.97 21.37 33.64
CA VAL A 11 -21.36 21.37 33.21
C VAL A 11 -22.25 20.79 34.31
N PRO A 12 -23.19 21.56 34.88
CA PRO A 12 -24.13 21.00 35.84
C PRO A 12 -25.05 19.99 35.15
N ARG A 13 -25.44 18.94 35.88
CA ARG A 13 -26.51 18.04 35.44
C ARG A 13 -27.85 18.78 35.57
N GLU A 14 -28.57 18.89 34.46
CA GLU A 14 -29.95 19.35 34.42
C GLU A 14 -30.89 18.14 34.33
N TRP A 15 -31.93 18.08 35.16
CA TRP A 15 -32.91 16.99 35.11
C TRP A 15 -34.10 17.39 34.23
N ILE A 16 -34.33 16.66 33.15
CA ILE A 16 -35.55 16.71 32.34
C ILE A 16 -36.64 15.87 33.03
N ILE A 17 -36.28 14.66 33.46
CA ILE A 17 -37.09 13.82 34.32
C ILE A 17 -36.27 13.57 35.59
N PRO A 18 -36.59 14.25 36.71
CA PRO A 18 -35.86 14.10 37.96
C PRO A 18 -36.16 12.75 38.64
N PRO A 19 -35.28 12.31 39.56
CA PRO A 19 -35.55 11.17 40.45
C PRO A 19 -36.90 11.31 41.16
N GLY A 20 -37.61 10.20 41.35
CA GLY A 20 -38.91 10.20 42.06
C GLY A 20 -40.05 10.85 41.28
N SER A 21 -39.92 10.97 39.97
CA SER A 21 -40.96 11.56 39.12
C SER A 21 -42.26 10.75 39.14
N VAL A 22 -43.41 11.42 38.97
CA VAL A 22 -44.69 10.75 38.74
C VAL A 22 -44.73 10.15 37.34
N TRP A 23 -45.13 8.89 37.23
CA TRP A 23 -45.35 8.14 36.00
C TRP A 23 -46.81 7.71 35.89
N LYS A 24 -47.34 7.70 34.66
CA LYS A 24 -48.56 6.95 34.37
C LYS A 24 -48.19 5.49 34.17
N TYR A 25 -48.99 4.58 34.71
CA TYR A 25 -48.74 3.15 34.59
C TYR A 25 -50.01 2.35 34.32
N ASN A 26 -49.83 1.23 33.62
CA ASN A 26 -50.84 0.21 33.40
C ASN A 26 -50.31 -1.14 33.89
N ASP A 27 -50.96 -1.64 34.93
CA ASP A 27 -50.69 -2.88 35.65
C ASP A 27 -51.85 -3.88 35.50
N GLY A 28 -52.74 -3.65 34.53
CA GLY A 28 -53.96 -4.44 34.32
C GLY A 28 -53.76 -5.76 33.57
N GLY A 29 -52.52 -6.07 33.15
CA GLY A 29 -52.15 -7.30 32.44
C GLY A 29 -52.70 -7.43 31.02
N THR A 30 -53.36 -6.40 30.50
CA THR A 30 -53.87 -6.35 29.12
C THR A 30 -52.95 -5.49 28.27
N ASP A 31 -52.45 -6.05 27.17
CA ASP A 31 -51.61 -5.35 26.20
C ASP A 31 -52.28 -4.07 25.67
N PRO A 32 -51.67 -2.88 25.84
CA PRO A 32 -52.23 -1.61 25.38
C PRO A 32 -52.15 -1.41 23.87
N GLY A 33 -51.49 -2.31 23.13
CA GLY A 33 -51.36 -2.31 21.68
C GLY A 33 -50.36 -1.28 21.14
N ALA A 34 -49.78 -1.53 19.97
CA ALA A 34 -48.58 -0.85 19.45
C ALA A 34 -48.56 0.70 19.48
N SER A 35 -49.71 1.38 19.53
CA SER A 35 -49.76 2.86 19.60
C SER A 35 -49.41 3.45 20.96
N TRP A 36 -49.35 2.66 22.04
CA TRP A 36 -49.14 3.17 23.41
C TRP A 36 -47.82 3.94 23.60
N VAL A 37 -46.81 3.62 22.80
CA VAL A 37 -45.50 4.30 22.80
C VAL A 37 -45.49 5.65 22.07
N LEU A 38 -46.60 6.04 21.43
CA LEU A 38 -46.70 7.28 20.67
C LEU A 38 -47.28 8.43 21.52
N PRO A 39 -46.85 9.69 21.32
CA PRO A 39 -47.36 10.85 22.07
C PRO A 39 -48.89 11.01 22.05
N GLY A 40 -49.55 10.58 20.96
CA GLY A 40 -50.99 10.75 20.75
C GLY A 40 -51.90 9.69 21.41
N TYR A 41 -51.36 8.68 22.10
CA TYR A 41 -52.18 7.64 22.74
C TYR A 41 -52.91 8.15 24.00
N ASP A 42 -54.21 7.86 24.10
CA ASP A 42 -55.06 8.21 25.25
C ASP A 42 -54.82 7.25 26.42
N ASP A 43 -54.08 7.73 27.41
CA ASP A 43 -53.82 7.06 28.69
C ASP A 43 -54.59 7.71 29.85
N SER A 44 -55.75 8.32 29.58
CA SER A 44 -56.60 8.91 30.63
C SER A 44 -57.11 7.87 31.64
N SER A 45 -57.15 6.58 31.27
CA SER A 45 -57.53 5.46 32.12
C SER A 45 -56.38 4.87 32.96
N TRP A 46 -55.13 5.28 32.70
CA TRP A 46 -53.96 4.75 33.40
C TRP A 46 -53.84 5.40 34.79
N SER A 47 -53.42 4.59 35.76
CA SER A 47 -53.10 5.07 37.11
C SER A 47 -51.82 5.92 37.06
N GLN A 48 -51.55 6.70 38.12
CA GLN A 48 -50.33 7.48 38.22
C GLN A 48 -49.75 7.42 39.64
N GLY A 49 -48.42 7.41 39.75
CA GLY A 49 -47.72 7.36 41.03
C GLY A 49 -46.25 7.78 40.92
N GLU A 50 -45.66 8.13 42.05
CA GLU A 50 -44.23 8.50 42.14
C GLU A 50 -43.35 7.26 42.01
N ALA A 51 -42.24 7.38 41.26
CA ALA A 51 -41.18 6.38 41.26
C ALA A 51 -40.43 6.38 42.60
N GLU A 52 -39.89 5.26 43.08
CA GLU A 52 -39.87 3.95 42.45
C GLU A 52 -41.24 3.28 42.43
N LEU A 53 -41.63 2.71 41.29
CA LEU A 53 -42.89 1.98 41.11
C LEU A 53 -42.61 0.48 41.05
N GLY A 54 -43.41 -0.31 41.77
CA GLY A 54 -43.07 -1.71 41.91
C GLY A 54 -43.90 -2.51 42.91
N TYR A 55 -43.39 -3.65 43.34
CA TYR A 55 -43.86 -4.44 44.48
C TYR A 55 -42.74 -5.36 44.95
N GLY A 56 -42.78 -5.83 46.20
CA GLY A 56 -41.92 -6.91 46.70
C GLY A 56 -40.85 -6.48 47.70
N ASP A 57 -40.26 -5.30 47.54
CA ASP A 57 -39.04 -4.88 48.24
C ASP A 57 -39.28 -3.89 49.40
N ASN A 58 -40.47 -3.28 49.45
CA ASN A 58 -40.91 -2.32 50.48
C ASN A 58 -40.17 -0.98 50.47
N ASP A 59 -39.48 -0.65 49.39
CA ASP A 59 -38.90 0.66 49.10
C ASP A 59 -39.65 1.42 48.00
N GLU A 60 -40.71 0.83 47.43
CA GLU A 60 -41.50 1.41 46.37
C GLU A 60 -42.35 2.57 46.90
N ALA A 61 -42.21 3.74 46.27
CA ALA A 61 -43.07 4.89 46.55
C ALA A 61 -44.50 4.62 46.07
N THR A 62 -44.65 3.88 44.96
CA THR A 62 -45.94 3.44 44.44
C THR A 62 -45.96 1.93 44.24
N VAL A 63 -46.83 1.24 44.98
CA VAL A 63 -47.06 -0.18 44.77
C VAL A 63 -48.00 -0.40 43.57
N VAL A 64 -47.53 -1.09 42.53
CA VAL A 64 -48.33 -1.48 41.36
C VAL A 64 -48.95 -2.86 41.54
N GLY A 65 -50.06 -3.12 40.84
CA GLY A 65 -50.72 -4.42 40.84
C GLY A 65 -49.95 -5.49 40.05
N TYR A 66 -50.12 -6.75 40.44
CA TYR A 66 -49.53 -7.90 39.75
C TYR A 66 -50.58 -8.93 39.30
N GLY A 67 -51.86 -8.55 39.31
CA GLY A 67 -52.97 -9.45 39.03
C GLY A 67 -53.48 -10.21 40.26
N PRO A 68 -54.42 -11.15 40.08
CA PRO A 68 -55.17 -11.76 41.18
C PRO A 68 -54.41 -12.85 41.95
N HIS A 69 -53.29 -13.34 41.43
CA HIS A 69 -52.59 -14.52 41.95
C HIS A 69 -51.09 -14.25 42.11
N SER A 70 -50.59 -14.36 43.34
CA SER A 70 -49.18 -14.09 43.64
C SER A 70 -48.19 -15.11 43.08
N SER A 71 -48.68 -16.27 42.59
CA SER A 71 -47.88 -17.29 41.91
C SER A 71 -48.03 -17.26 40.38
N ASP A 72 -48.87 -16.38 39.84
CA ASP A 72 -49.18 -16.24 38.42
C ASP A 72 -49.47 -14.76 38.12
N ARG A 73 -48.41 -13.96 38.25
CA ARG A 73 -48.43 -12.51 38.11
C ARG A 73 -48.38 -12.11 36.65
N TYR A 74 -48.89 -10.91 36.35
CA TYR A 74 -48.71 -10.32 35.04
C TYR A 74 -47.21 -10.11 34.75
N ILE A 75 -46.78 -10.54 33.57
CA ILE A 75 -45.38 -10.45 33.17
C ILE A 75 -44.94 -9.01 32.96
N THR A 76 -45.80 -8.19 32.36
CA THR A 76 -45.45 -6.85 31.92
C THR A 76 -46.23 -5.76 32.66
N THR A 77 -45.52 -4.70 33.06
CA THR A 77 -46.11 -3.42 33.49
C THR A 77 -45.62 -2.31 32.57
N TRP A 78 -46.53 -1.45 32.12
CA TRP A 78 -46.23 -0.36 31.18
C TRP A 78 -46.22 1.00 31.87
N PHE A 79 -45.29 1.86 31.49
CA PHE A 79 -45.07 3.18 32.06
C PHE A 79 -44.97 4.25 30.96
N ARG A 80 -45.55 5.42 31.19
CA ARG A 80 -45.51 6.56 30.26
C ARG A 80 -45.29 7.87 31.01
N LYS A 81 -44.49 8.76 30.40
CA LYS A 81 -44.27 10.11 30.91
C LYS A 81 -44.08 11.12 29.78
N PRO A 82 -44.97 12.12 29.65
CA PRO A 82 -44.70 13.27 28.81
C PRO A 82 -43.66 14.17 29.48
N PHE A 83 -42.81 14.80 28.68
CA PHE A 83 -41.81 15.77 29.12
C PHE A 83 -41.57 16.81 28.02
N GLU A 84 -40.95 17.93 28.40
CA GLU A 84 -40.65 19.03 27.49
C GLU A 84 -39.14 19.18 27.32
N VAL A 85 -38.69 19.50 26.11
CA VAL A 85 -37.30 19.84 25.81
C VAL A 85 -37.25 21.23 25.19
N THR A 86 -36.43 22.12 25.73
CA THR A 86 -36.29 23.49 25.19
C THR A 86 -35.38 23.52 23.96
N ARG A 87 -35.48 24.58 23.16
CA ARG A 87 -34.59 24.82 22.02
C ARG A 87 -33.13 24.87 22.43
N GLU A 88 -32.83 25.51 23.57
CA GLU A 88 -31.48 25.63 24.11
C GLU A 88 -30.92 24.29 24.58
N GLN A 89 -31.78 23.39 25.08
CA GLN A 89 -31.39 22.03 25.41
C GLN A 89 -31.05 21.23 24.14
N LEU A 90 -31.86 21.32 23.08
CA LEU A 90 -31.59 20.60 21.83
C LEU A 90 -30.30 21.05 21.14
N GLN A 91 -30.01 22.34 21.14
CA GLN A 91 -28.85 22.89 20.41
C GLN A 91 -27.52 22.59 21.07
N GLU A 92 -27.46 22.58 22.40
CA GLU A 92 -26.20 22.55 23.16
C GLU A 92 -26.10 21.34 24.10
N GLY A 93 -27.16 20.54 24.22
CA GLY A 93 -27.28 19.50 25.22
C GLY A 93 -26.68 18.15 24.85
N ARG A 94 -26.34 17.39 25.89
CA ARG A 94 -26.05 15.95 25.85
C ARG A 94 -27.04 15.23 26.74
N PHE A 95 -27.77 14.28 26.16
CA PHE A 95 -28.98 13.70 26.72
C PHE A 95 -28.74 12.26 27.17
N PHE A 96 -29.20 11.91 28.37
CA PHE A 96 -29.03 10.58 28.94
C PHE A 96 -30.27 10.11 29.69
N ILE A 97 -30.69 8.88 29.41
CA ILE A 97 -31.65 8.18 30.28
C ILE A 97 -30.89 7.33 31.27
N HIS A 98 -31.43 7.21 32.47
CA HIS A 98 -30.95 6.34 33.53
C HIS A 98 -32.14 5.49 33.96
N LEU A 99 -32.09 4.19 33.68
CA LEU A 99 -33.14 3.24 34.00
C LEU A 99 -32.70 2.35 35.16
N LEU A 100 -33.53 2.30 36.18
CA LEU A 100 -33.55 1.25 37.18
C LEU A 100 -34.73 0.33 36.85
N LYS A 101 -34.44 -0.96 36.83
CA LYS A 101 -35.41 -2.01 36.53
C LYS A 101 -35.04 -3.25 37.34
N ASP A 102 -36.06 -4.03 37.64
CA ASP A 102 -35.90 -5.38 38.18
C ASP A 102 -35.40 -6.34 37.08
N ASP A 103 -36.26 -7.17 36.49
CA ASP A 103 -35.83 -8.24 35.60
C ASP A 103 -35.46 -7.76 34.19
N GLY A 104 -36.40 -7.31 33.37
CA GLY A 104 -36.13 -6.86 32.00
C GLY A 104 -36.89 -5.59 31.66
N ALA A 105 -36.39 -4.78 30.73
CA ALA A 105 -37.13 -3.60 30.30
C ALA A 105 -36.77 -3.12 28.89
N VAL A 106 -37.72 -2.44 28.27
CA VAL A 106 -37.58 -1.77 26.97
C VAL A 106 -38.09 -0.34 27.09
N VAL A 107 -37.35 0.61 26.51
CA VAL A 107 -37.65 2.04 26.58
C VAL A 107 -37.82 2.60 25.17
N TYR A 108 -38.88 3.38 24.98
CA TYR A 108 -39.26 4.03 23.74
C TYR A 108 -39.28 5.55 23.91
N LEU A 109 -38.78 6.26 22.92
CA LEU A 109 -38.84 7.71 22.81
C LEU A 109 -39.60 8.07 21.54
N ASN A 110 -40.73 8.76 21.69
CA ASN A 110 -41.59 9.16 20.56
C ASN A 110 -41.94 8.01 19.60
N GLY A 111 -42.08 6.80 20.12
CA GLY A 111 -42.36 5.58 19.35
C GLY A 111 -41.15 4.80 18.84
N THR A 112 -39.93 5.33 19.01
CA THR A 112 -38.68 4.64 18.62
C THR A 112 -38.09 3.93 19.82
N GLU A 113 -37.75 2.64 19.71
CA GLU A 113 -37.01 1.92 20.76
C GLU A 113 -35.59 2.51 20.89
N ILE A 114 -35.23 2.97 22.09
CA ILE A 114 -33.94 3.62 22.37
C ILE A 114 -33.07 2.86 23.38
N ALA A 115 -33.67 1.95 24.15
CA ALA A 115 -32.92 1.08 25.05
C ALA A 115 -33.67 -0.24 25.30
N ARG A 116 -32.90 -1.32 25.44
CA ARG A 116 -33.35 -2.66 25.78
C ARG A 116 -32.37 -3.26 26.77
N ALA A 117 -32.85 -3.81 27.88
CA ALA A 117 -32.03 -4.43 28.90
C ALA A 117 -32.65 -5.74 29.39
N ASN A 118 -31.92 -6.85 29.26
CA ASN A 118 -32.31 -8.19 29.69
C ASN A 118 -33.65 -8.68 29.09
N ILE A 119 -33.88 -8.39 27.81
CA ILE A 119 -35.03 -8.83 27.01
C ILE A 119 -34.48 -9.47 25.72
N PRO A 120 -34.99 -10.64 25.29
CA PRO A 120 -34.56 -11.28 24.05
C PRO A 120 -34.66 -10.35 22.84
N CYS A 121 -33.80 -10.58 21.83
CA CYS A 121 -33.93 -9.91 20.54
C CYS A 121 -35.20 -10.37 19.79
N GLY A 122 -35.82 -9.46 19.03
CA GLY A 122 -37.04 -9.74 18.26
C GLY A 122 -38.27 -8.98 18.75
N GLU A 123 -39.43 -9.38 18.22
CA GLU A 123 -40.74 -8.79 18.54
C GLU A 123 -41.07 -8.96 20.03
N ILE A 124 -41.58 -7.89 20.65
CA ILE A 124 -41.96 -7.86 22.06
C ILE A 124 -43.47 -7.96 22.16
N ALA A 125 -43.95 -8.90 22.97
CA ALA A 125 -45.34 -9.03 23.35
C ALA A 125 -45.47 -8.92 24.88
N ALA A 126 -46.68 -8.66 25.37
CA ALA A 126 -46.99 -8.60 26.82
C ALA A 126 -46.62 -9.87 27.63
N GLY A 127 -46.35 -11.00 26.95
CA GLY A 127 -45.90 -12.25 27.57
C GLY A 127 -44.42 -12.56 27.39
N THR A 128 -43.65 -11.67 26.73
CA THR A 128 -42.21 -11.85 26.57
C THR A 128 -41.55 -11.80 27.95
N LEU A 129 -40.75 -12.81 28.27
CA LEU A 129 -40.03 -12.87 29.55
C LEU A 129 -38.67 -12.18 29.45
N ALA A 130 -38.18 -11.66 30.57
CA ALA A 130 -36.77 -11.31 30.71
C ALA A 130 -35.88 -12.55 30.56
N GLU A 131 -34.67 -12.38 30.02
CA GLU A 131 -33.77 -13.53 29.74
C GLU A 131 -33.30 -14.22 31.03
N THR A 132 -33.04 -13.43 32.07
CA THR A 132 -32.62 -13.93 33.39
C THR A 132 -33.30 -13.18 34.52
N GLY A 133 -33.39 -13.82 35.69
CA GLY A 133 -33.74 -13.11 36.93
C GLY A 133 -32.60 -12.25 37.42
N ILE A 134 -32.86 -11.00 37.77
CA ILE A 134 -31.90 -10.16 38.50
C ILE A 134 -32.19 -10.31 40.01
N SER A 135 -31.19 -10.07 40.85
CA SER A 135 -31.35 -10.08 42.31
C SER A 135 -30.24 -9.28 43.01
N GLY A 136 -30.56 -8.77 44.19
CA GLY A 136 -29.61 -8.14 45.11
C GLY A 136 -29.16 -6.77 44.61
N THR A 137 -27.93 -6.36 44.92
CA THR A 137 -27.45 -5.00 44.62
C THR A 137 -27.40 -4.63 43.13
N THR A 138 -27.69 -5.57 42.23
CA THR A 138 -27.76 -5.30 40.77
C THR A 138 -29.07 -4.61 40.39
N GLU A 139 -30.16 -4.85 41.14
CA GLU A 139 -31.47 -4.21 40.93
C GLU A 139 -31.45 -2.72 41.31
N GLU A 140 -30.57 -2.35 42.24
CA GLU A 140 -30.40 -0.96 42.69
C GLU A 140 -29.57 -0.10 41.71
N VAL A 141 -29.09 -0.67 40.59
CA VAL A 141 -28.16 0.00 39.66
C VAL A 141 -28.87 0.61 38.47
N PHE A 142 -28.73 1.93 38.32
CA PHE A 142 -29.16 2.65 37.12
C PHE A 142 -28.27 2.33 35.91
N ILE A 143 -28.85 1.77 34.87
CA ILE A 143 -28.23 1.60 33.56
C ILE A 143 -28.42 2.88 32.74
N THR A 144 -27.35 3.39 32.12
CA THR A 144 -27.36 4.68 31.44
C THR A 144 -27.16 4.52 29.94
N TRP A 145 -28.02 5.16 29.14
CA TRP A 145 -27.87 5.27 27.68
C TRP A 145 -27.79 6.73 27.26
N ARG A 146 -26.97 6.99 26.23
CA ARG A 146 -26.95 8.27 25.53
C ARG A 146 -28.11 8.32 24.54
N ILE A 147 -28.78 9.47 24.48
CA ILE A 147 -29.85 9.73 23.52
C ILE A 147 -29.33 10.61 22.40
N ASP A 148 -29.63 10.23 21.16
CA ASP A 148 -29.42 11.05 19.97
C ASP A 148 -30.40 12.24 20.00
N PRO A 149 -29.93 13.50 20.00
CA PRO A 149 -30.80 14.68 19.92
C PRO A 149 -31.75 14.66 18.72
N ALA A 150 -31.43 13.95 17.63
CA ALA A 150 -32.30 13.84 16.45
C ALA A 150 -33.63 13.12 16.73
N LEU A 151 -33.73 12.36 17.83
CA LEU A 151 -34.96 11.67 18.25
C LEU A 151 -35.88 12.53 19.13
N LEU A 152 -35.43 13.72 19.51
CA LEU A 152 -36.15 14.65 20.37
C LEU A 152 -36.77 15.79 19.55
N ASN A 153 -37.96 16.22 19.97
CA ASN A 153 -38.64 17.40 19.42
C ASN A 153 -38.45 18.62 20.32
N GLU A 154 -38.43 19.83 19.74
CA GLU A 154 -38.58 21.06 20.51
C GLU A 154 -39.99 21.09 21.12
N GLY A 155 -40.08 21.29 22.44
CA GLY A 155 -41.31 21.15 23.19
C GLY A 155 -41.62 19.70 23.55
N SER A 156 -42.81 19.23 23.19
CA SER A 156 -43.40 18.04 23.78
C SER A 156 -42.82 16.74 23.24
N ASN A 157 -42.49 15.84 24.16
CA ASN A 157 -41.96 14.51 23.90
C ASN A 157 -42.63 13.48 24.83
N LEU A 158 -42.57 12.22 24.44
CA LEU A 158 -43.04 11.10 25.27
C LEU A 158 -41.92 10.08 25.44
N ILE A 159 -41.64 9.72 26.68
CA ILE A 159 -40.87 8.52 27.01
C ILE A 159 -41.81 7.47 27.59
N ALA A 160 -41.63 6.23 27.14
CA ALA A 160 -42.44 5.10 27.51
C ALA A 160 -41.53 3.91 27.84
N ALA A 161 -41.91 3.07 28.78
CA ALA A 161 -41.15 1.89 29.14
C ALA A 161 -42.07 0.70 29.47
N GLU A 162 -41.63 -0.50 29.16
CA GLU A 162 -42.27 -1.74 29.60
C GLU A 162 -41.25 -2.56 30.38
N VAL A 163 -41.64 -3.00 31.58
CA VAL A 163 -40.82 -3.86 32.45
C VAL A 163 -41.41 -5.25 32.42
N HIS A 164 -40.58 -6.26 32.15
CA HIS A 164 -40.96 -7.65 32.02
C HIS A 164 -40.26 -8.48 33.10
N GLN A 165 -41.03 -9.33 33.76
CA GLN A 165 -40.54 -10.33 34.70
C GLN A 165 -39.96 -11.55 33.97
N ASN A 166 -39.00 -12.24 34.58
CA ASN A 166 -38.41 -13.48 34.05
C ASN A 166 -39.36 -14.67 34.19
N ALA A 167 -40.36 -14.57 35.07
CA ALA A 167 -41.33 -15.61 35.38
C ALA A 167 -42.57 -15.00 36.04
N ALA A 168 -43.74 -15.59 35.81
CA ALA A 168 -44.98 -15.21 36.46
C ALA A 168 -44.96 -15.42 37.99
N SER A 169 -43.98 -16.16 38.51
CA SER A 169 -43.76 -16.36 39.94
C SER A 169 -42.77 -15.37 40.58
N SER A 170 -42.25 -14.39 39.82
CA SER A 170 -41.30 -13.40 40.34
C SER A 170 -41.88 -12.68 41.57
N SER A 171 -41.05 -12.45 42.59
CA SER A 171 -41.48 -11.91 43.89
C SER A 171 -41.63 -10.41 43.91
N ASP A 172 -41.04 -9.73 42.95
CA ASP A 172 -40.75 -8.30 42.94
C ASP A 172 -40.95 -7.69 41.54
N LEU A 173 -40.94 -6.35 41.49
CA LEU A 173 -40.82 -5.51 40.31
C LEU A 173 -40.36 -4.14 40.79
N SER A 174 -39.41 -3.53 40.08
CA SER A 174 -38.95 -2.17 40.34
C SER A 174 -38.80 -1.39 39.05
N PHE A 175 -39.16 -0.11 39.08
CA PHE A 175 -39.01 0.83 37.97
C PHE A 175 -38.78 2.27 38.45
N ASP A 176 -37.66 2.86 38.01
CA ASP A 176 -37.43 4.31 37.99
C ASP A 176 -36.69 4.67 36.69
N LEU A 177 -37.14 5.70 35.98
CA LEU A 177 -36.42 6.24 34.83
C LEU A 177 -36.21 7.73 35.02
N ARG A 178 -34.96 8.14 34.90
CA ARG A 178 -34.52 9.54 34.99
C ARG A 178 -33.96 9.98 33.66
N PHE A 179 -34.16 11.25 33.32
CA PHE A 179 -33.65 11.82 32.07
C PHE A 179 -32.86 13.07 32.42
N SER A 180 -31.55 13.07 32.14
CA SER A 180 -30.68 14.23 32.31
C SER A 180 -30.21 14.85 30.99
N CYS A 181 -29.91 16.14 31.07
CA CYS A 181 -29.24 16.94 30.05
C CYS A 181 -27.99 17.58 30.66
N TYR A 182 -26.91 17.64 29.90
CA TYR A 182 -25.70 18.39 30.22
C TYR A 182 -25.47 19.44 29.15
N ARG A 183 -25.29 20.70 29.54
CA ARG A 183 -25.09 21.81 28.61
C ARG A 183 -23.90 22.69 29.02
N PRO A 184 -23.15 23.25 28.06
CA PRO A 184 -22.19 24.31 28.35
C PRO A 184 -22.88 25.49 29.03
N ASP A 185 -22.33 25.94 30.16
CA ASP A 185 -22.52 27.31 30.62
C ASP A 185 -21.18 28.04 30.48
N ARG A 186 -21.14 29.15 29.74
CA ARG A 186 -19.89 29.93 29.57
C ARG A 186 -19.40 30.54 30.90
N ALA A 187 -20.26 30.63 31.92
CA ALA A 187 -19.90 31.07 33.26
C ALA A 187 -19.15 30.00 34.07
N THR A 188 -19.12 28.74 33.62
CA THR A 188 -18.51 27.61 34.36
C THR A 188 -17.16 27.17 33.77
N PHE A 189 -16.44 28.11 33.14
CA PHE A 189 -15.10 27.87 32.65
C PHE A 189 -14.20 27.25 33.74
N TYR A 190 -13.56 26.15 33.39
CA TYR A 190 -12.79 25.31 34.29
C TYR A 190 -11.28 25.46 34.06
N SER A 191 -10.83 25.35 32.80
CA SER A 191 -9.40 25.45 32.46
C SER A 191 -9.19 25.80 30.99
N ALA A 192 -8.16 26.60 30.68
CA ALA A 192 -7.69 26.84 29.31
C ALA A 192 -6.67 25.77 28.86
N ASP A 193 -6.08 25.03 29.79
CA ASP A 193 -5.09 24.02 29.48
C ASP A 193 -5.76 22.83 28.81
N ARG A 194 -5.13 22.28 27.75
CA ARG A 194 -5.62 21.05 27.09
C ARG A 194 -5.76 19.89 28.07
N THR A 195 -5.02 19.90 29.17
CA THR A 195 -5.14 18.96 30.29
C THR A 195 -5.85 19.64 31.48
N ALA A 196 -7.00 19.12 31.88
CA ALA A 196 -7.69 19.54 33.10
C ALA A 196 -7.27 18.68 34.30
N ARG A 197 -7.06 19.31 35.47
CA ARG A 197 -6.78 18.62 36.74
C ARG A 197 -7.90 18.90 37.75
N ALA A 198 -8.60 17.87 38.20
CA ALA A 198 -9.73 18.00 39.13
C ALA A 198 -9.56 17.19 40.41
N ALA A 199 -9.95 17.78 41.55
CA ALA A 199 -10.04 17.08 42.84
C ALA A 199 -11.40 16.38 42.97
N MET A 200 -11.37 15.07 43.25
CA MET A 200 -12.51 14.17 43.24
C MET A 200 -13.24 14.13 44.59
N THR A 201 -13.87 15.24 44.99
CA THR A 201 -14.67 15.28 46.23
C THR A 201 -16.15 14.99 46.00
N ASN A 202 -16.66 15.19 44.79
CA ASN A 202 -18.04 14.91 44.35
C ASN A 202 -18.03 14.52 42.85
N ASP A 203 -19.14 13.98 42.33
CA ASP A 203 -19.34 13.78 40.88
C ASP A 203 -19.25 15.14 40.15
N ARG A 204 -18.36 15.24 39.17
CA ARG A 204 -18.19 16.41 38.30
C ARG A 204 -18.31 15.99 36.84
N TYR A 205 -18.81 16.91 36.03
CA TYR A 205 -18.93 16.73 34.59
C TYR A 205 -18.18 17.87 33.93
N LEU A 206 -17.19 17.53 33.11
CA LEU A 206 -16.44 18.49 32.32
C LEU A 206 -16.79 18.31 30.86
N MET A 207 -16.86 19.41 30.15
CA MET A 207 -17.07 19.46 28.70
C MET A 207 -15.95 20.27 28.06
N ALA A 208 -15.29 19.69 27.07
CA ALA A 208 -14.32 20.39 26.24
C ALA A 208 -15.06 21.21 25.16
N ALA A 209 -14.76 22.51 25.07
CA ALA A 209 -15.24 23.33 23.97
C ALA A 209 -14.16 23.50 22.92
N PHE A 210 -14.57 23.43 21.65
CA PHE A 210 -13.73 23.66 20.50
C PHE A 210 -14.42 24.69 19.59
N ALA A 211 -13.66 25.65 19.06
CA ALA A 211 -14.16 26.68 18.15
C ALA A 211 -13.51 26.50 16.77
N PRO A 212 -14.27 26.59 15.66
CA PRO A 212 -13.68 26.52 14.32
C PRO A 212 -12.61 27.59 14.15
N ASN A 213 -11.44 27.23 13.63
CA ASN A 213 -10.33 28.18 13.44
C ASN A 213 -10.21 28.71 12.01
N GLY A 214 -11.21 28.42 11.17
CA GLY A 214 -11.28 28.86 9.78
C GLY A 214 -10.54 27.94 8.79
N ALA A 215 -9.90 26.87 9.24
CA ALA A 215 -9.35 25.86 8.33
C ALA A 215 -10.47 25.18 7.54
N CYS A 216 -10.17 24.86 6.28
CA CYS A 216 -11.07 24.12 5.42
C CYS A 216 -11.06 22.65 5.84
N VAL A 217 -12.24 22.06 6.00
CA VAL A 217 -12.42 20.70 6.51
C VAL A 217 -13.25 19.91 5.51
N VAL A 218 -12.87 18.66 5.27
CA VAL A 218 -13.72 17.72 4.52
C VAL A 218 -14.78 17.17 5.48
N PRO A 219 -16.09 17.28 5.16
CA PRO A 219 -17.14 16.68 5.98
C PRO A 219 -16.94 15.17 6.14
N GLU A 220 -17.25 14.63 7.33
CA GLU A 220 -17.20 13.18 7.59
C GLU A 220 -18.18 12.40 6.69
N VAL A 221 -19.28 13.02 6.25
CA VAL A 221 -20.27 12.42 5.34
C VAL A 221 -20.59 13.37 4.19
N ILE A 222 -20.46 12.87 2.96
CA ILE A 222 -20.81 13.56 1.72
C ILE A 222 -22.01 12.84 1.11
N ALA A 223 -23.16 13.51 1.14
CA ALA A 223 -24.47 12.95 0.80
C ALA A 223 -24.98 13.32 -0.60
N GLY A 224 -24.23 14.12 -1.34
CA GLY A 224 -24.58 14.62 -2.67
C GLY A 224 -23.36 15.22 -3.35
N GLU A 225 -23.60 16.10 -4.30
CA GLU A 225 -22.53 16.79 -5.05
C GLU A 225 -21.76 17.76 -4.15
N MET A 226 -20.43 17.60 -4.08
CA MET A 226 -19.54 18.50 -3.38
C MET A 226 -18.26 18.73 -4.19
N THR A 227 -17.75 19.96 -4.18
CA THR A 227 -16.47 20.31 -4.82
C THR A 227 -15.50 20.93 -3.81
N LEU A 228 -14.27 20.44 -3.78
CA LEU A 228 -13.14 21.03 -3.05
C LEU A 228 -12.30 21.86 -4.02
N SER A 229 -12.04 23.13 -3.71
CA SER A 229 -11.33 24.07 -4.59
C SER A 229 -9.98 24.51 -4.00
N ALA A 230 -9.05 24.88 -4.88
CA ALA A 230 -7.71 25.31 -4.49
C ALA A 230 -7.70 26.53 -3.54
N ASP A 231 -8.71 27.40 -3.62
CA ASP A 231 -8.83 28.59 -2.76
C ASP A 231 -8.93 28.26 -1.26
N CYS A 232 -9.36 27.04 -0.93
CA CYS A 232 -9.47 26.54 0.45
C CYS A 232 -8.36 25.53 0.80
N SER A 233 -7.44 25.25 -0.12
CA SER A 233 -6.37 24.28 0.11
C SER A 233 -5.38 24.80 1.17
N PRO A 234 -4.91 23.96 2.11
CA PRO A 234 -5.19 22.53 2.26
C PRO A 234 -6.51 22.26 3.01
N TYR A 235 -7.20 21.18 2.64
CA TYR A 235 -8.33 20.65 3.41
C TYR A 235 -7.85 19.66 4.47
N LEU A 236 -8.38 19.79 5.68
CA LEU A 236 -8.12 18.89 6.79
C LEU A 236 -9.21 17.82 6.89
N VAL A 237 -8.81 16.57 6.92
CA VAL A 237 -9.70 15.46 7.29
C VAL A 237 -9.60 15.23 8.80
N GLN A 238 -10.73 14.94 9.45
CA GLN A 238 -10.85 14.88 10.90
C GLN A 238 -10.93 13.46 11.48
N GLY A 239 -11.29 12.51 10.63
CA GLY A 239 -11.44 11.08 10.91
C GLY A 239 -11.60 10.36 9.59
N ASP A 240 -12.57 9.46 9.51
CA ASP A 240 -12.95 8.87 8.22
C ASP A 240 -13.90 9.81 7.44
N VAL A 241 -13.84 9.73 6.13
CA VAL A 241 -14.78 10.39 5.20
C VAL A 241 -15.60 9.32 4.50
N LEU A 242 -16.92 9.48 4.46
CA LEU A 242 -17.86 8.64 3.74
C LEU A 242 -18.51 9.40 2.59
N ILE A 243 -18.22 9.02 1.35
CA ILE A 243 -18.94 9.46 0.16
C ILE A 243 -20.05 8.44 -0.10
N MET A 244 -21.29 8.82 0.22
CA MET A 244 -22.44 7.91 0.13
C MET A 244 -22.77 7.50 -1.30
N GLU A 245 -23.56 6.43 -1.46
CA GLU A 245 -24.13 6.03 -2.74
C GLU A 245 -24.81 7.22 -3.43
N HIS A 246 -24.59 7.35 -4.74
CA HIS A 246 -25.11 8.45 -5.58
C HIS A 246 -24.60 9.87 -5.22
N ALA A 247 -23.65 10.01 -4.30
CA ALA A 247 -22.94 11.27 -4.06
C ALA A 247 -21.68 11.35 -4.93
N THR A 248 -21.23 12.58 -5.21
CA THR A 248 -19.98 12.83 -5.94
C THR A 248 -19.13 13.81 -5.15
N LEU A 249 -17.90 13.43 -4.83
CA LEU A 249 -16.87 14.36 -4.38
C LEU A 249 -15.95 14.68 -5.55
N ARG A 250 -15.93 15.94 -5.96
CA ARG A 250 -14.99 16.48 -6.93
C ARG A 250 -13.88 17.25 -6.21
N ILE A 251 -12.63 17.02 -6.59
CA ILE A 251 -11.46 17.71 -6.08
C ILE A 251 -10.76 18.38 -7.27
N ASP A 252 -10.79 19.71 -7.29
CA ASP A 252 -10.22 20.51 -8.38
C ASP A 252 -8.67 20.54 -8.33
N PRO A 253 -7.98 20.93 -9.42
CA PRO A 253 -6.53 20.98 -9.47
C PRO A 253 -5.88 21.79 -8.34
N GLY A 254 -4.73 21.33 -7.82
CA GLY A 254 -3.94 22.01 -6.80
C GLY A 254 -4.45 21.87 -5.37
N VAL A 255 -5.48 21.07 -5.14
CA VAL A 255 -5.99 20.80 -3.79
C VAL A 255 -5.10 19.78 -3.07
N GLU A 256 -4.71 20.12 -1.85
CA GLU A 256 -4.04 19.22 -0.90
C GLU A 256 -5.05 18.76 0.16
N ILE A 257 -5.15 17.44 0.36
CA ILE A 257 -5.94 16.78 1.39
C ILE A 257 -5.01 16.22 2.46
N ARG A 258 -5.16 16.70 3.70
CA ARG A 258 -4.37 16.26 4.86
C ARG A 258 -5.16 15.27 5.69
N MET A 259 -4.76 14.00 5.61
CA MET A 259 -5.38 12.87 6.29
C MET A 259 -4.86 12.76 7.74
N PRO A 260 -5.72 12.49 8.74
CA PRO A 260 -5.26 12.18 10.10
C PRO A 260 -4.67 10.77 10.13
N GLY A 261 -3.89 10.46 11.18
CA GLY A 261 -3.34 9.12 11.38
C GLY A 261 -4.43 8.05 11.40
N GLY A 262 -4.30 7.02 10.56
CA GLY A 262 -5.29 5.94 10.38
C GLY A 262 -6.63 6.34 9.76
N GLY A 263 -6.82 7.60 9.35
CA GLY A 263 -8.08 8.04 8.71
C GLY A 263 -8.21 7.54 7.27
N ASN A 264 -9.44 7.20 6.87
CA ASN A 264 -9.77 6.62 5.57
C ASN A 264 -10.73 7.49 4.78
N MET A 265 -10.81 7.27 3.47
CA MET A 265 -11.87 7.80 2.63
C MET A 265 -12.63 6.64 1.99
N PHE A 266 -13.85 6.38 2.48
CA PHE A 266 -14.76 5.37 1.97
C PHE A 266 -15.64 5.94 0.86
N VAL A 267 -15.60 5.32 -0.32
CA VAL A 267 -16.30 5.75 -1.52
C VAL A 267 -17.31 4.68 -1.93
N HIS A 268 -18.60 5.00 -1.76
CA HIS A 268 -19.74 4.25 -2.33
C HIS A 268 -20.39 5.03 -3.50
N GLY A 269 -20.19 6.34 -3.54
CA GLY A 269 -20.55 7.22 -4.65
C GLY A 269 -19.46 7.24 -5.73
N VAL A 270 -19.06 8.46 -6.10
CA VAL A 270 -18.00 8.75 -7.07
C VAL A 270 -16.99 9.74 -6.47
N LEU A 271 -15.70 9.48 -6.69
CA LEU A 271 -14.61 10.42 -6.41
C LEU A 271 -13.97 10.87 -7.73
N GLU A 272 -13.95 12.18 -7.97
CA GLU A 272 -13.28 12.82 -9.11
C GLU A 272 -12.13 13.69 -8.59
N ALA A 273 -10.92 13.15 -8.46
CA ALA A 273 -9.72 13.94 -8.17
C ALA A 273 -9.04 14.33 -9.49
N LEU A 274 -9.15 15.61 -9.87
CA LEU A 274 -8.86 16.09 -11.21
C LEU A 274 -7.71 17.11 -11.20
N GLY A 275 -6.51 16.67 -10.87
CA GLY A 275 -5.29 17.47 -10.93
C GLY A 275 -4.84 17.82 -12.34
N THR A 276 -3.72 18.54 -12.42
CA THR A 276 -2.95 18.82 -13.64
C THR A 276 -1.45 18.64 -13.37
N ASN A 277 -0.61 18.59 -14.41
CA ASN A 277 0.86 18.53 -14.24
C ASN A 277 1.40 19.71 -13.42
N GLU A 278 0.85 20.91 -13.61
CA GLU A 278 1.28 22.12 -12.90
C GLU A 278 0.67 22.24 -11.50
N ALA A 279 -0.45 21.57 -11.26
CA ALA A 279 -1.21 21.63 -10.01
C ALA A 279 -1.86 20.26 -9.71
N PRO A 280 -1.07 19.29 -9.23
CA PRO A 280 -1.59 17.97 -8.87
C PRO A 280 -2.53 18.05 -7.67
N VAL A 281 -3.42 17.07 -7.54
CA VAL A 281 -4.15 16.83 -6.28
C VAL A 281 -3.27 15.94 -5.40
N VAL A 282 -3.15 16.27 -4.12
CA VAL A 282 -2.26 15.55 -3.22
C VAL A 282 -3.01 15.01 -2.00
N PHE A 283 -2.91 13.71 -1.76
CA PHE A 283 -3.33 13.07 -0.51
C PHE A 283 -2.11 12.71 0.31
N ARG A 284 -2.02 13.24 1.53
CA ARG A 284 -0.86 13.05 2.41
C ARG A 284 -1.24 13.02 3.88
N LEU A 285 -0.35 12.50 4.73
CA LEU A 285 -0.52 12.61 6.17
C LEU A 285 -0.52 14.09 6.59
N ASN A 286 -1.37 14.43 7.56
CA ASN A 286 -1.31 15.74 8.20
C ASN A 286 0.04 15.89 8.91
N PRO A 287 0.85 16.93 8.61
CA PRO A 287 2.18 17.10 9.18
C PRO A 287 2.20 17.35 10.70
N HIS A 288 1.03 17.55 11.32
CA HIS A 288 0.87 17.62 12.77
C HIS A 288 0.72 16.25 13.45
N GLU A 289 0.61 15.16 12.67
CA GLU A 289 0.64 13.78 13.15
C GLU A 289 2.10 13.30 13.19
N ALA A 290 2.59 12.85 14.34
CA ALA A 290 3.99 12.45 14.48
C ALA A 290 4.22 11.03 13.98
N GLY A 291 5.08 10.85 12.96
CA GLY A 291 5.61 9.55 12.53
C GLY A 291 4.56 8.51 12.15
N GLY A 292 3.40 8.97 11.69
CA GLY A 292 2.25 8.13 11.39
C GLY A 292 2.12 7.80 9.91
N ARG A 293 1.03 7.13 9.59
CA ARG A 293 0.52 6.87 8.25
C ARG A 293 -0.99 7.04 8.31
N TRP A 294 -1.60 7.44 7.21
CA TRP A 294 -3.06 7.42 7.12
C TRP A 294 -3.54 6.07 6.58
N GLY A 295 -4.84 5.85 6.56
CA GLY A 295 -5.44 4.62 6.04
C GLY A 295 -5.36 4.56 4.51
N GLY A 296 -6.47 4.23 3.86
CA GLY A 296 -6.54 4.15 2.41
C GLY A 296 -7.70 4.94 1.79
N LEU A 297 -7.64 5.08 0.46
CA LEU A 297 -8.79 5.37 -0.39
C LEU A 297 -9.51 4.04 -0.68
N VAL A 298 -10.71 3.89 -0.15
CA VAL A 298 -11.45 2.62 -0.15
C VAL A 298 -12.70 2.76 -1.01
N PHE A 299 -12.72 2.11 -2.16
CA PHE A 299 -13.85 2.08 -3.09
C PHE A 299 -14.63 0.77 -2.95
N ARG A 300 -15.91 0.86 -2.60
CA ARG A 300 -16.74 -0.32 -2.31
C ARG A 300 -18.13 -0.21 -2.91
N ASN A 301 -18.49 -1.17 -3.75
CA ASN A 301 -19.81 -1.25 -4.38
C ASN A 301 -20.24 0.10 -4.96
N THR A 302 -19.34 0.73 -5.74
CA THR A 302 -19.57 2.10 -6.17
C THR A 302 -20.71 2.18 -7.16
N THR A 303 -21.48 3.26 -7.07
CA THR A 303 -22.60 3.52 -7.98
C THR A 303 -22.17 4.09 -9.34
N GLY A 304 -20.87 4.38 -9.51
CA GLY A 304 -20.25 4.82 -10.75
C GLY A 304 -18.73 4.65 -10.73
N THR A 305 -18.10 4.91 -11.88
CA THR A 305 -16.64 4.87 -12.04
C THR A 305 -16.01 6.12 -11.44
N SER A 306 -15.00 5.95 -10.59
CA SER A 306 -14.22 7.08 -10.04
C SER A 306 -13.01 7.40 -10.92
N THR A 307 -12.54 8.65 -10.87
CA THR A 307 -11.39 9.12 -11.66
C THR A 307 -10.37 9.82 -10.78
N LEU A 308 -9.12 9.38 -10.86
CA LEU A 308 -7.95 10.02 -10.26
C LEU A 308 -7.01 10.43 -11.39
N ARG A 309 -6.82 11.74 -11.59
CA ARG A 309 -5.92 12.27 -12.62
C ARG A 309 -4.92 13.26 -12.03
N HIS A 310 -3.62 13.12 -12.34
CA HIS A 310 -2.54 13.94 -11.77
C HIS A 310 -2.64 13.99 -10.23
N VAL A 311 -2.61 12.80 -9.63
CA VAL A 311 -2.79 12.62 -8.18
C VAL A 311 -1.52 12.06 -7.57
N THR A 312 -1.04 12.70 -6.50
CA THR A 312 0.00 12.15 -5.65
C THR A 312 -0.63 11.54 -4.40
N VAL A 313 -0.24 10.30 -4.08
CA VAL A 313 -0.64 9.59 -2.85
C VAL A 313 0.63 9.22 -2.09
N GLU A 314 0.82 9.80 -0.91
CA GLU A 314 1.98 9.58 -0.04
C GLU A 314 1.53 9.26 1.40
N ASP A 315 2.37 8.57 2.18
CA ASP A 315 2.14 8.19 3.58
C ASP A 315 0.88 7.32 3.83
N ALA A 316 0.28 6.78 2.77
CA ALA A 316 -0.91 5.93 2.86
C ALA A 316 -0.55 4.51 3.30
N TRP A 317 -1.52 3.80 3.87
CA TRP A 317 -1.37 2.42 4.32
C TRP A 317 -2.46 1.54 3.70
N GLU A 318 -3.26 0.89 4.52
CA GLU A 318 -4.34 0.00 4.14
C GLU A 318 -5.62 0.42 4.88
N GLY A 319 -6.78 0.08 4.35
CA GLY A 319 -8.06 0.27 5.03
C GLY A 319 -8.26 -0.74 6.17
N PRO A 320 -9.29 -0.55 7.01
CA PRO A 320 -9.53 -1.40 8.18
C PRO A 320 -9.85 -2.87 7.88
N ASP A 321 -10.30 -3.24 6.68
CA ASP A 321 -10.60 -4.62 6.32
C ASP A 321 -9.34 -5.37 5.83
N PRO A 322 -8.82 -6.32 6.62
CA PRO A 322 -7.55 -6.99 6.32
C PRO A 322 -7.66 -8.02 5.20
N VAL A 323 -8.83 -8.15 4.54
CA VAL A 323 -9.03 -9.07 3.41
C VAL A 323 -9.21 -8.28 2.12
N LEU A 324 -10.01 -7.21 2.16
CA LEU A 324 -10.42 -6.46 0.97
C LEU A 324 -9.67 -5.14 0.79
N GLU A 325 -9.13 -4.55 1.85
CA GLU A 325 -8.61 -3.18 1.85
C GLU A 325 -7.10 -3.11 2.09
N LYS A 326 -6.33 -4.00 1.48
CA LYS A 326 -4.89 -4.21 1.73
C LYS A 326 -3.95 -3.21 1.06
N ALA A 327 -4.46 -2.09 0.57
CA ALA A 327 -3.69 -1.16 -0.23
C ALA A 327 -4.06 0.30 0.01
N ALA A 328 -3.16 1.21 -0.36
CA ALA A 328 -3.37 2.65 -0.31
C ALA A 328 -4.60 3.06 -1.14
N ILE A 329 -4.83 2.36 -2.25
CA ILE A 329 -6.05 2.42 -3.05
C ILE A 329 -6.63 1.00 -3.14
N SER A 330 -7.79 0.79 -2.54
CA SER A 330 -8.45 -0.52 -2.50
C SER A 330 -9.82 -0.46 -3.18
N CYS A 331 -10.04 -1.31 -4.20
CA CYS A 331 -11.28 -1.38 -4.95
C CYS A 331 -11.96 -2.75 -4.78
N PHE A 332 -13.24 -2.75 -4.42
CA PHE A 332 -14.07 -3.94 -4.38
C PHE A 332 -15.42 -3.66 -5.03
N ASN A 333 -15.69 -4.32 -6.17
CA ASN A 333 -16.87 -4.05 -7.00
C ASN A 333 -17.01 -2.54 -7.31
N ALA A 334 -15.90 -1.95 -7.78
CA ALA A 334 -15.77 -0.51 -8.00
C ALA A 334 -14.73 -0.19 -9.09
N ASP A 335 -15.19 0.29 -10.24
CA ASP A 335 -14.31 0.62 -11.36
C ASP A 335 -13.55 1.93 -11.14
N LEU A 336 -12.29 1.98 -11.57
CA LEU A 336 -11.40 3.12 -11.34
C LEU A 336 -10.57 3.46 -12.58
N VAL A 337 -10.56 4.75 -12.92
CA VAL A 337 -9.67 5.31 -13.95
C VAL A 337 -8.59 6.15 -13.26
N MET A 338 -7.34 5.75 -13.44
CA MET A 338 -6.15 6.38 -12.89
C MET A 338 -5.23 6.82 -14.03
N ASP A 339 -4.86 8.10 -14.05
CA ASP A 339 -4.05 8.71 -15.10
C ASP A 339 -3.06 9.72 -14.51
N HIS A 340 -1.76 9.57 -14.77
CA HIS A 340 -0.72 10.40 -14.16
C HIS A 340 -0.70 10.34 -12.62
N LEU A 341 -0.72 9.15 -12.05
CA LEU A 341 -0.56 8.98 -10.60
C LEU A 341 0.91 8.91 -10.23
N GLU A 342 1.23 9.48 -9.07
CA GLU A 342 2.48 9.28 -8.36
C GLU A 342 2.14 8.66 -7.00
N ILE A 343 2.30 7.34 -6.89
CA ILE A 343 2.10 6.63 -5.63
C ILE A 343 3.48 6.20 -5.15
N VAL A 344 4.02 7.00 -4.24
CA VAL A 344 5.37 6.86 -3.69
C VAL A 344 5.28 6.98 -2.18
N GLN A 345 6.18 6.30 -1.45
CA GLN A 345 6.22 6.36 0.02
C GLN A 345 4.93 5.86 0.69
N VAL A 346 4.28 4.85 0.09
CA VAL A 346 3.21 4.11 0.76
C VAL A 346 3.78 2.99 1.60
N HIS A 347 3.09 2.69 2.71
CA HIS A 347 3.52 1.69 3.69
C HIS A 347 2.73 0.36 3.59
N SER A 348 2.01 0.17 2.48
CA SER A 348 1.33 -1.07 2.08
C SER A 348 1.47 -1.28 0.57
N ASN A 349 0.68 -2.19 -0.01
CA ASN A 349 0.47 -2.25 -1.45
C ASN A 349 -0.07 -0.90 -1.95
N PRO A 350 0.37 -0.38 -3.10
CA PRO A 350 -0.19 0.81 -3.72
C PRO A 350 -1.65 0.62 -4.17
N VAL A 351 -1.94 -0.43 -4.94
CA VAL A 351 -3.27 -0.65 -5.52
C VAL A 351 -3.70 -2.11 -5.42
N ILE A 352 -4.92 -2.35 -4.95
CA ILE A 352 -5.60 -3.65 -5.09
C ILE A 352 -7.01 -3.45 -5.64
N ALA A 353 -7.42 -4.32 -6.55
CA ALA A 353 -8.74 -4.29 -7.16
C ALA A 353 -9.34 -5.69 -7.27
N ARG A 354 -10.58 -5.85 -6.78
CA ARG A 354 -11.32 -7.11 -6.82
C ARG A 354 -12.69 -6.90 -7.44
N TYR A 355 -13.06 -7.75 -8.40
CA TYR A 355 -14.32 -7.64 -9.14
C TYR A 355 -14.52 -6.25 -9.75
N SER A 356 -13.43 -5.62 -10.20
CA SER A 356 -13.39 -4.21 -10.60
C SER A 356 -12.54 -4.06 -11.86
N ASP A 357 -12.98 -3.21 -12.78
CA ASP A 357 -12.20 -2.86 -13.96
C ASP A 357 -11.32 -1.66 -13.65
N ILE A 358 -10.01 -1.80 -13.92
CA ILE A 358 -9.00 -0.78 -13.61
C ILE A 358 -8.31 -0.32 -14.89
N THR A 359 -8.25 1.00 -15.04
CA THR A 359 -7.39 1.68 -16.03
C THR A 359 -6.31 2.44 -15.28
N LEU A 360 -5.04 2.15 -15.53
CA LEU A 360 -3.89 2.87 -14.99
C LEU A 360 -3.00 3.32 -16.15
N THR A 361 -2.81 4.63 -16.30
CA THR A 361 -2.05 5.19 -17.42
C THR A 361 -1.08 6.26 -16.97
N ASN A 362 0.08 6.37 -17.65
CA ASN A 362 1.05 7.45 -17.45
C ASN A 362 1.53 7.62 -15.98
N SER A 363 1.56 6.53 -15.21
CA SER A 363 1.70 6.58 -13.74
C SER A 363 3.00 5.96 -13.24
N THR A 364 3.44 6.36 -12.06
CA THR A 364 4.59 5.77 -11.35
C THR A 364 4.15 5.19 -10.01
N LEU A 365 4.45 3.91 -9.79
CA LEU A 365 4.12 3.19 -8.56
C LEU A 365 5.41 2.65 -7.91
N HIS A 366 5.50 2.80 -6.58
CA HIS A 366 6.52 2.23 -5.73
C HIS A 366 5.96 1.97 -4.32
N SER A 367 6.45 0.92 -3.66
CA SER A 367 6.21 0.65 -2.24
C SER A 367 7.52 0.25 -1.56
N GLU A 368 7.66 0.57 -0.27
CA GLU A 368 8.85 0.19 0.53
C GLU A 368 8.66 -1.17 1.24
N VAL A 369 7.48 -1.78 1.14
CA VAL A 369 7.12 -3.01 1.84
C VAL A 369 6.87 -4.17 0.88
N THR A 370 6.68 -5.37 1.46
CA THR A 370 6.24 -6.58 0.75
C THR A 370 4.82 -6.39 0.19
N GLY A 371 4.57 -7.01 -0.96
CA GLY A 371 3.29 -7.05 -1.64
C GLY A 371 3.30 -6.30 -2.97
N ASP A 372 2.33 -6.66 -3.83
CA ASP A 372 2.31 -6.22 -5.22
C ASP A 372 2.06 -4.73 -5.36
N LEU A 373 2.69 -4.12 -6.37
CA LEU A 373 2.44 -2.71 -6.66
C LEU A 373 1.01 -2.48 -7.18
N ILE A 374 0.52 -3.39 -8.03
CA ILE A 374 -0.88 -3.44 -8.42
C ILE A 374 -1.36 -4.89 -8.58
N ASN A 375 -2.40 -5.26 -7.82
CA ASN A 375 -3.08 -6.56 -7.94
C ASN A 375 -4.51 -6.37 -8.47
N VAL A 376 -4.85 -7.01 -9.59
CA VAL A 376 -6.19 -7.01 -10.18
C VAL A 376 -6.74 -8.44 -10.21
N LYS A 377 -7.86 -8.65 -9.53
CA LYS A 377 -8.48 -9.97 -9.36
C LYS A 377 -9.95 -9.97 -9.76
N TYR A 378 -10.38 -10.97 -10.53
CA TYR A 378 -11.78 -11.12 -11.00
C TYR A 378 -12.32 -9.96 -11.86
N GLY A 379 -11.47 -9.05 -12.30
CA GLY A 379 -11.83 -7.89 -13.13
C GLY A 379 -11.07 -7.86 -14.45
N ASN A 380 -11.00 -6.69 -15.07
CA ASN A 380 -10.13 -6.40 -16.21
C ASN A 380 -9.10 -5.34 -15.83
N GLY A 381 -7.87 -5.48 -16.33
CA GLY A 381 -6.79 -4.52 -16.12
C GLY A 381 -6.30 -3.91 -17.42
N PHE A 382 -6.23 -2.58 -17.48
CA PHE A 382 -5.59 -1.84 -18.57
C PHE A 382 -4.48 -0.98 -17.96
N ILE A 383 -3.23 -1.36 -18.21
CA ILE A 383 -2.04 -0.66 -17.72
C ILE A 383 -1.22 -0.21 -18.93
N GLU A 384 -1.00 1.10 -19.08
CA GLU A 384 -0.25 1.63 -20.23
C GLU A 384 0.66 2.81 -19.85
N ASN A 385 1.86 2.86 -20.42
CA ASN A 385 2.83 3.95 -20.19
C ASN A 385 3.19 4.16 -18.70
N CYS A 386 3.31 3.08 -17.93
CA CYS A 386 3.54 3.16 -16.49
C CYS A 386 4.97 2.75 -16.09
N ARG A 387 5.45 3.28 -14.97
CA ARG A 387 6.71 2.89 -14.34
C ARG A 387 6.44 2.19 -13.02
N PHE A 388 7.10 1.06 -12.83
CA PHE A 388 7.05 0.27 -11.61
C PHE A 388 8.47 0.06 -11.08
N THR A 389 8.70 0.51 -9.86
CA THR A 389 10.00 0.36 -9.18
C THR A 389 9.81 -0.53 -7.96
N GLY A 390 10.46 -1.68 -7.97
CA GLY A 390 10.44 -2.65 -6.88
C GLY A 390 11.35 -2.27 -5.71
N ASN A 391 11.62 -3.28 -4.87
CA ASN A 391 12.55 -3.20 -3.75
C ASN A 391 13.13 -4.60 -3.45
N GLY A 392 13.86 -4.74 -2.34
CA GLY A 392 14.44 -6.01 -1.89
C GLY A 392 13.56 -6.87 -0.96
N THR A 393 12.29 -6.51 -0.77
CA THR A 393 11.34 -7.26 0.06
C THR A 393 10.73 -8.42 -0.74
N PRO A 394 10.46 -9.58 -0.11
CA PRO A 394 9.90 -10.74 -0.80
C PRO A 394 8.44 -10.52 -1.21
N ASP A 395 7.94 -11.38 -2.09
CA ASP A 395 6.53 -11.43 -2.55
C ASP A 395 6.04 -10.05 -3.02
N ASN A 396 6.79 -9.44 -3.93
CA ASN A 396 6.51 -8.10 -4.45
C ASN A 396 6.48 -8.17 -5.98
N ASP A 397 5.29 -8.30 -6.55
CA ASP A 397 5.14 -8.29 -8.00
C ASP A 397 4.82 -6.87 -8.49
N ALA A 398 5.37 -6.46 -9.63
CA ALA A 398 5.06 -5.13 -10.16
C ALA A 398 3.58 -5.05 -10.59
N ILE A 399 3.10 -6.09 -11.27
CA ILE A 399 1.73 -6.22 -11.74
C ILE A 399 1.32 -7.68 -11.51
N ASP A 400 0.24 -7.90 -10.78
CA ASP A 400 -0.35 -9.22 -10.55
C ASP A 400 -1.79 -9.27 -11.07
N TYR A 401 -2.04 -10.14 -12.05
CA TYR A 401 -3.37 -10.41 -12.60
C TYR A 401 -3.83 -11.84 -12.27
N ASP A 402 -4.82 -11.93 -11.39
CA ASP A 402 -5.43 -13.18 -10.96
C ASP A 402 -6.86 -13.32 -11.49
N GLU A 403 -7.18 -14.43 -12.16
CA GLU A 403 -8.54 -14.69 -12.67
C GLU A 403 -9.10 -13.52 -13.53
N THR A 404 -8.20 -12.76 -14.15
CA THR A 404 -8.53 -11.58 -14.96
C THR A 404 -9.13 -12.03 -16.30
N GLY A 405 -10.23 -11.41 -16.71
CA GLY A 405 -10.97 -11.80 -17.92
C GLY A 405 -10.29 -11.38 -19.22
N THR A 406 -9.91 -10.10 -19.29
CA THR A 406 -9.06 -9.49 -20.32
C THR A 406 -8.07 -8.54 -19.65
N GLY A 407 -6.81 -8.56 -20.09
CA GLY A 407 -5.75 -7.74 -19.51
C GLY A 407 -4.89 -7.10 -20.59
N ILE A 408 -4.45 -5.86 -20.40
CA ILE A 408 -3.52 -5.16 -21.28
C ILE A 408 -2.42 -4.53 -20.42
N ILE A 409 -1.16 -4.80 -20.78
CA ILE A 409 0.03 -4.18 -20.19
C ILE A 409 0.91 -3.68 -21.32
N ARG A 410 1.05 -2.35 -21.49
CA ARG A 410 1.80 -1.79 -22.63
C ARG A 410 2.72 -0.65 -22.28
N ASN A 411 3.85 -0.55 -22.97
CA ASN A 411 4.79 0.57 -22.86
C ASN A 411 5.24 0.86 -21.42
N CYS A 412 5.33 -0.19 -20.60
CA CYS A 412 5.70 -0.06 -19.19
C CYS A 412 7.20 -0.30 -18.99
N ILE A 413 7.77 0.35 -17.97
CA ILE A 413 9.12 0.08 -17.47
C ILE A 413 9.01 -0.52 -16.07
N ILE A 414 9.54 -1.72 -15.90
CA ILE A 414 9.47 -2.51 -14.66
C ILE A 414 10.90 -2.81 -14.22
N THR A 415 11.27 -2.38 -13.02
CA THR A 415 12.67 -2.45 -12.56
C THR A 415 12.84 -2.66 -11.07
N GLY A 416 13.94 -3.29 -10.67
CA GLY A 416 14.44 -3.25 -9.29
C GLY A 416 13.68 -4.17 -8.33
N PHE A 417 13.22 -5.33 -8.81
CA PHE A 417 12.52 -6.32 -8.00
C PHE A 417 13.52 -7.39 -7.57
N HIS A 418 14.06 -7.23 -6.37
CA HIS A 418 15.18 -8.06 -5.87
C HIS A 418 14.76 -9.08 -4.82
N GLY A 419 13.53 -9.00 -4.33
CA GLY A 419 12.97 -9.93 -3.37
C GLY A 419 12.84 -11.36 -3.87
N PHE A 420 12.77 -12.30 -2.93
CA PHE A 420 12.38 -13.67 -3.26
C PHE A 420 10.91 -13.69 -3.72
N ASN A 421 10.61 -14.49 -4.76
CA ASN A 421 9.26 -14.59 -5.34
C ASN A 421 8.71 -13.21 -5.71
N SER A 422 9.52 -12.40 -6.37
CA SER A 422 9.19 -11.04 -6.81
C SER A 422 9.37 -10.95 -8.32
N ASP A 423 8.25 -10.93 -9.03
CA ASP A 423 8.17 -11.01 -10.47
C ASP A 423 7.87 -9.63 -11.08
N GLY A 424 8.33 -9.41 -12.31
CA GLY A 424 7.99 -8.18 -13.03
C GLY A 424 6.50 -8.11 -13.35
N VAL A 425 5.94 -9.21 -13.84
CA VAL A 425 4.50 -9.37 -14.05
C VAL A 425 4.13 -10.80 -13.66
N ASP A 426 3.18 -10.99 -12.75
CA ASP A 426 2.57 -12.30 -12.49
C ASP A 426 1.17 -12.40 -13.12
N ILE A 427 0.94 -13.49 -13.85
CA ILE A 427 -0.31 -13.80 -14.52
C ILE A 427 -0.80 -15.15 -13.98
N GLY A 428 -1.64 -15.05 -12.95
CA GLY A 428 -2.04 -16.15 -12.08
C GLY A 428 -3.48 -16.63 -12.27
N GLU A 429 -3.73 -17.76 -11.61
CA GLU A 429 -5.06 -18.30 -11.28
C GLU A 429 -6.08 -18.47 -12.43
N GLY A 430 -5.62 -18.55 -13.68
CA GLY A 430 -6.51 -18.75 -14.83
C GLY A 430 -6.92 -17.45 -15.51
N ALA A 431 -6.14 -16.38 -15.36
CA ALA A 431 -6.24 -15.17 -16.16
C ALA A 431 -6.13 -15.46 -17.67
N ARG A 432 -6.96 -14.81 -18.49
CA ARG A 432 -7.05 -15.10 -19.93
C ARG A 432 -6.95 -13.85 -20.76
N ASN A 433 -6.54 -14.04 -22.02
CA ASN A 433 -6.48 -12.96 -23.02
C ASN A 433 -5.66 -11.75 -22.54
N VAL A 434 -4.56 -11.99 -21.81
CA VAL A 434 -3.66 -10.91 -21.41
C VAL A 434 -2.72 -10.57 -22.57
N GLU A 435 -2.69 -9.31 -22.97
CA GLU A 435 -1.79 -8.79 -23.98
C GLU A 435 -0.72 -7.93 -23.33
N ILE A 436 0.54 -8.32 -23.51
CA ILE A 436 1.70 -7.63 -22.99
C ILE A 436 2.53 -7.17 -24.20
N ASP A 437 2.70 -5.87 -24.39
CA ASP A 437 3.35 -5.34 -25.59
C ASP A 437 4.28 -4.17 -25.27
N SER A 438 5.47 -4.16 -25.86
CA SER A 438 6.43 -3.05 -25.74
C SER A 438 6.79 -2.68 -24.30
N ILE A 439 6.89 -3.67 -23.41
CA ILE A 439 7.40 -3.45 -22.04
C ILE A 439 8.91 -3.61 -21.98
N VAL A 440 9.52 -2.96 -21.00
CA VAL A 440 10.91 -3.16 -20.59
C VAL A 440 10.93 -3.72 -19.18
N VAL A 441 11.52 -4.89 -19.01
CA VAL A 441 11.75 -5.52 -17.71
C VAL A 441 13.23 -5.63 -17.47
N TYR A 442 13.71 -4.99 -16.40
CA TYR A 442 15.14 -4.88 -16.09
C TYR A 442 15.39 -5.19 -14.62
N ASP A 443 16.48 -5.90 -14.31
CA ASP A 443 16.97 -6.03 -12.93
C ASP A 443 15.93 -6.69 -11.99
N VAL A 444 15.57 -7.93 -12.33
CA VAL A 444 14.55 -8.74 -11.62
C VAL A 444 15.13 -10.09 -11.20
N THR A 445 15.26 -10.33 -9.90
CA THR A 445 15.95 -11.51 -9.33
C THR A 445 15.17 -12.82 -9.47
N ASP A 446 13.87 -12.78 -9.75
CA ASP A 446 13.06 -13.97 -10.03
C ASP A 446 12.63 -14.02 -11.52
N LYS A 447 11.35 -13.78 -11.85
CA LYS A 447 10.85 -13.91 -13.23
C LYS A 447 10.41 -12.56 -13.77
N GLY A 448 10.91 -12.17 -14.94
CA GLY A 448 10.45 -10.95 -15.61
C GLY A 448 8.95 -11.00 -15.92
N ILE A 449 8.48 -12.14 -16.44
CA ILE A 449 7.07 -12.52 -16.45
C ILE A 449 6.93 -13.92 -15.87
N SER A 450 6.04 -14.05 -14.91
CA SER A 450 5.52 -15.30 -14.39
C SER A 450 4.14 -15.56 -14.98
N LEU A 451 3.90 -16.78 -15.47
CA LEU A 451 2.60 -17.18 -15.99
C LEU A 451 2.30 -18.61 -15.54
N GLY A 452 1.19 -18.81 -14.83
CA GLY A 452 0.88 -20.08 -14.15
C GLY A 452 -0.59 -20.47 -14.18
N GLN A 453 -0.94 -21.54 -13.45
CA GLN A 453 -2.31 -21.94 -13.09
C GLN A 453 -3.35 -21.85 -14.23
N SER A 454 -3.07 -22.44 -15.39
CA SER A 454 -3.95 -22.42 -16.58
C SER A 454 -4.24 -21.02 -17.17
N SER A 455 -3.37 -20.04 -16.91
CA SER A 455 -3.46 -18.71 -17.49
C SER A 455 -2.96 -18.65 -18.94
N SER A 456 -3.27 -17.55 -19.64
CA SER A 456 -2.79 -17.33 -21.01
C SER A 456 -2.47 -15.87 -21.33
N ALA A 457 -1.36 -15.67 -22.05
CA ALA A 457 -0.93 -14.35 -22.50
C ALA A 457 -0.27 -14.36 -23.89
N THR A 458 -0.25 -13.19 -24.53
CA THR A 458 0.66 -12.90 -25.66
C THR A 458 1.62 -11.80 -25.23
N VAL A 459 2.93 -12.05 -25.38
CA VAL A 459 3.99 -11.08 -25.14
C VAL A 459 4.58 -10.67 -26.49
N SER A 460 4.66 -9.39 -26.79
CA SER A 460 5.17 -8.90 -28.08
C SER A 460 6.06 -7.67 -27.94
N ASN A 461 7.07 -7.54 -28.79
CA ASN A 461 7.89 -6.32 -28.90
C ASN A 461 8.57 -5.89 -27.58
N SER A 462 8.82 -6.80 -26.65
CA SER A 462 9.30 -6.48 -25.30
C SER A 462 10.78 -6.77 -25.11
N LEU A 463 11.39 -6.08 -24.15
CA LEU A 463 12.80 -6.19 -23.79
C LEU A 463 12.96 -6.71 -22.36
N PHE A 464 13.77 -7.77 -22.18
CA PHE A 464 14.09 -8.37 -20.89
C PHE A 464 15.59 -8.37 -20.69
N VAL A 465 16.07 -7.67 -19.66
CA VAL A 465 17.50 -7.46 -19.42
C VAL A 465 17.84 -7.76 -17.97
N ASN A 466 18.87 -8.56 -17.72
CA ASN A 466 19.36 -8.89 -16.38
C ASN A 466 18.24 -9.44 -15.46
N CYS A 467 17.50 -10.43 -15.95
CA CYS A 467 16.52 -11.18 -15.16
C CYS A 467 16.99 -12.61 -14.91
N THR A 468 16.75 -13.19 -13.74
CA THR A 468 17.07 -14.61 -13.50
C THR A 468 16.32 -15.51 -14.49
N MET A 469 15.02 -15.28 -14.67
CA MET A 469 14.25 -15.80 -15.81
C MET A 469 13.57 -14.67 -16.56
N GLY A 470 13.56 -14.71 -17.89
CA GLY A 470 12.84 -13.75 -18.71
C GLY A 470 11.32 -13.97 -18.64
N VAL A 471 10.84 -15.07 -19.24
CA VAL A 471 9.43 -15.51 -19.16
C VAL A 471 9.37 -16.95 -18.66
N ALA A 472 8.74 -17.15 -17.51
CA ALA A 472 8.53 -18.46 -16.90
C ALA A 472 7.06 -18.90 -16.99
N VAL A 473 6.83 -20.06 -17.58
CA VAL A 473 5.52 -20.63 -17.86
C VAL A 473 5.34 -21.92 -17.07
N LYS A 474 4.29 -21.99 -16.28
CA LYS A 474 4.07 -23.03 -15.27
C LYS A 474 2.66 -23.60 -15.35
N ASP A 475 2.48 -24.81 -14.86
CA ASP A 475 1.17 -25.30 -14.36
C ASP A 475 0.01 -25.11 -15.36
N SER A 476 0.14 -25.69 -16.57
CA SER A 476 -0.81 -25.56 -17.69
C SER A 476 -0.94 -24.17 -18.31
N GLY A 477 -0.07 -23.22 -17.94
CA GLY A 477 0.03 -21.91 -18.57
C GLY A 477 0.37 -21.98 -20.06
N ASN A 478 -0.12 -21.00 -20.83
CA ASN A 478 0.14 -20.89 -22.26
C ASN A 478 0.55 -19.47 -22.67
N VAL A 479 1.71 -19.33 -23.30
CA VAL A 479 2.19 -18.03 -23.79
C VAL A 479 2.61 -18.08 -25.25
N VAL A 480 2.33 -16.99 -25.97
CA VAL A 480 2.97 -16.72 -27.26
C VAL A 480 3.86 -15.50 -27.13
N ILE A 481 5.16 -15.67 -27.39
CA ILE A 481 6.18 -14.62 -27.33
C ILE A 481 6.59 -14.28 -28.76
N ARG A 482 6.55 -13.00 -29.13
CA ARG A 482 6.90 -12.54 -30.48
C ARG A 482 7.79 -11.31 -30.46
N ASN A 483 8.83 -11.30 -31.28
CA ASN A 483 9.60 -10.06 -31.51
C ASN A 483 10.17 -9.47 -30.21
N CYS A 484 10.62 -10.34 -29.29
CA CYS A 484 11.18 -9.91 -28.01
C CYS A 484 12.70 -10.12 -27.98
N THR A 485 13.40 -9.27 -27.25
CA THR A 485 14.84 -9.41 -26.98
C THR A 485 15.05 -9.76 -25.51
N PHE A 486 15.81 -10.82 -25.27
CA PHE A 486 16.32 -11.22 -23.97
C PHE A 486 17.83 -11.08 -24.00
N TYR A 487 18.40 -10.38 -23.02
CA TYR A 487 19.83 -10.15 -22.93
C TYR A 487 20.31 -10.24 -21.47
N GLY A 488 21.39 -10.97 -21.22
CA GLY A 488 21.94 -11.11 -19.85
C GLY A 488 20.99 -11.83 -18.88
N THR A 489 20.01 -12.60 -19.39
CA THR A 489 19.10 -13.36 -18.54
C THR A 489 19.71 -14.70 -18.12
N GLY A 490 19.34 -15.24 -16.95
CA GLY A 490 19.72 -16.62 -16.59
C GLY A 490 19.16 -17.63 -17.59
N ILE A 491 17.82 -17.68 -17.66
CA ILE A 491 17.07 -18.44 -18.66
C ILE A 491 16.03 -17.52 -19.33
N PRO A 492 16.14 -17.21 -20.63
CA PRO A 492 15.21 -16.32 -21.32
C PRO A 492 13.76 -16.81 -21.27
N VAL A 493 13.52 -18.09 -21.55
CA VAL A 493 12.19 -18.71 -21.53
C VAL A 493 12.25 -20.07 -20.85
N ALA A 494 11.51 -20.24 -19.76
CA ALA A 494 11.47 -21.45 -18.98
C ALA A 494 10.04 -22.01 -18.93
N CYS A 495 9.86 -23.30 -19.23
CA CYS A 495 8.58 -24.00 -19.10
C CYS A 495 8.75 -25.21 -18.17
N TYR A 496 7.99 -25.26 -17.07
CA TYR A 496 8.11 -26.34 -16.09
C TYR A 496 6.81 -26.57 -15.31
N GLU A 497 6.67 -27.72 -14.65
CA GLU A 497 5.65 -27.94 -13.63
C GLU A 497 6.18 -27.41 -12.28
N LYS A 498 5.56 -26.35 -11.74
CA LYS A 498 5.88 -25.83 -10.39
C LYS A 498 5.09 -26.61 -9.35
N ASN A 499 3.82 -26.82 -9.59
CA ASN A 499 2.89 -27.50 -8.70
C ASN A 499 2.59 -28.90 -9.23
N VAL A 500 3.05 -29.92 -8.49
CA VAL A 500 2.92 -31.32 -8.88
C VAL A 500 1.47 -31.68 -9.21
N GLY A 501 1.23 -32.14 -10.43
CA GLY A 501 -0.09 -32.55 -10.92
C GLY A 501 -0.84 -31.48 -11.71
N LEU A 502 -0.31 -30.26 -11.83
CA LEU A 502 -0.90 -29.19 -12.66
C LEU A 502 -0.33 -29.13 -14.09
N ALA A 503 0.46 -30.13 -14.50
CA ALA A 503 1.16 -30.22 -15.78
C ALA A 503 2.20 -29.10 -15.98
N GLY A 504 2.98 -29.18 -17.05
CA GLY A 504 3.99 -28.18 -17.37
C GLY A 504 3.44 -26.94 -18.08
N GLY A 505 4.29 -25.93 -18.26
CA GLY A 505 4.00 -24.75 -19.06
C GLY A 505 4.14 -24.98 -20.56
N ASN A 506 3.52 -24.10 -21.36
CA ASN A 506 3.56 -24.16 -22.82
C ASN A 506 3.92 -22.81 -23.44
N ALA A 507 5.02 -22.73 -24.19
CA ALA A 507 5.45 -21.51 -24.86
C ALA A 507 5.62 -21.72 -26.37
N ARG A 508 5.18 -20.71 -27.14
CA ARG A 508 5.57 -20.54 -28.55
C ARG A 508 6.34 -19.22 -28.70
N VAL A 509 7.61 -19.31 -29.08
CA VAL A 509 8.52 -18.18 -29.25
C VAL A 509 8.81 -17.99 -30.74
N VAL A 510 8.62 -16.78 -31.27
CA VAL A 510 8.79 -16.49 -32.70
C VAL A 510 9.46 -15.14 -32.93
N SER A 511 10.40 -15.04 -33.86
CA SER A 511 11.04 -13.75 -34.22
C SER A 511 11.76 -13.09 -33.05
N SER A 512 12.29 -13.86 -32.10
CA SER A 512 12.90 -13.31 -30.87
C SER A 512 14.42 -13.53 -30.83
N ILE A 513 15.12 -12.68 -30.09
CA ILE A 513 16.56 -12.83 -29.81
C ILE A 513 16.72 -13.25 -28.34
N LEU A 514 17.42 -14.35 -28.11
CA LEU A 514 17.69 -14.95 -26.80
C LEU A 514 19.21 -14.98 -26.61
N SER A 515 19.77 -13.82 -26.27
CA SER A 515 21.21 -13.55 -26.31
C SER A 515 21.83 -13.47 -24.92
N ASN A 516 23.10 -13.89 -24.82
CA ASN A 516 23.91 -13.86 -23.60
C ASN A 516 23.19 -14.48 -22.37
N ALA A 517 22.72 -15.72 -22.54
CA ALA A 517 21.96 -16.43 -21.52
C ALA A 517 22.87 -17.28 -20.60
N SER A 518 22.92 -16.99 -19.30
CA SER A 518 24.00 -17.52 -18.43
C SER A 518 23.85 -18.98 -17.98
N ASP A 519 22.63 -19.53 -18.01
CA ASP A 519 22.32 -20.91 -17.58
C ASP A 519 21.72 -21.76 -18.71
N GLY A 520 21.18 -21.14 -19.76
CA GLY A 520 20.75 -21.80 -20.98
C GLY A 520 19.82 -20.93 -21.81
N SER A 521 19.81 -21.08 -23.14
CA SER A 521 18.97 -20.25 -24.01
C SER A 521 17.47 -20.52 -23.84
N TYR A 522 17.09 -21.68 -23.27
CA TYR A 522 15.72 -22.01 -22.88
C TYR A 522 15.71 -23.18 -21.90
N LEU A 523 14.58 -23.39 -21.22
CA LEU A 523 14.32 -24.57 -20.40
C LEU A 523 12.92 -25.13 -20.68
N ALA A 524 12.82 -26.44 -20.82
CA ALA A 524 11.54 -27.16 -20.85
C ALA A 524 11.69 -28.51 -20.14
N ASP A 525 10.93 -28.74 -19.08
CA ASP A 525 10.90 -30.03 -18.41
C ASP A 525 10.12 -31.09 -19.21
N SER A 526 10.13 -32.34 -18.74
CA SER A 526 9.45 -33.46 -19.41
C SER A 526 7.92 -33.34 -19.50
N LYS A 527 7.31 -32.41 -18.77
CA LYS A 527 5.86 -32.18 -18.72
C LYS A 527 5.44 -30.94 -19.50
N SER A 528 6.41 -30.21 -20.06
CA SER A 528 6.23 -28.90 -20.68
C SER A 528 6.42 -28.97 -22.19
N GLY A 529 5.84 -27.98 -22.88
CA GLY A 529 5.98 -27.83 -24.33
C GLY A 529 6.60 -26.49 -24.68
N ILE A 530 7.73 -26.50 -25.39
CA ILE A 530 8.30 -25.27 -25.97
C ILE A 530 8.50 -25.45 -27.47
N ARG A 531 8.09 -24.44 -28.24
CA ARG A 531 8.36 -24.35 -29.68
C ARG A 531 8.99 -23.00 -29.98
N ILE A 532 10.15 -23.02 -30.63
CA ILE A 532 10.90 -21.84 -30.99
C ILE A 532 11.14 -21.89 -32.50
N SER A 533 10.87 -20.80 -33.21
CA SER A 533 11.00 -20.71 -34.67
C SER A 533 11.34 -19.29 -35.09
N TYR A 534 12.12 -19.10 -36.16
CA TYR A 534 12.54 -17.79 -36.65
C TYR A 534 13.20 -16.95 -35.54
N SER A 535 13.93 -17.57 -34.63
CA SER A 535 14.57 -16.91 -33.50
C SER A 535 16.07 -17.16 -33.49
N LEU A 536 16.82 -16.34 -32.76
CA LEU A 536 18.27 -16.42 -32.65
C LEU A 536 18.69 -16.67 -31.19
N SER A 537 19.67 -17.53 -31.00
CA SER A 537 20.44 -17.66 -29.75
C SER A 537 21.94 -17.72 -30.04
N ASP A 538 22.77 -17.59 -29.02
CA ASP A 538 24.23 -17.51 -29.11
C ASP A 538 24.95 -18.44 -28.11
N ASN A 539 24.35 -18.76 -26.97
CA ASN A 539 24.96 -19.68 -26.00
C ASN A 539 24.71 -21.16 -26.33
N THR A 540 23.46 -21.52 -26.59
CA THR A 540 23.06 -22.90 -26.90
C THR A 540 22.11 -22.94 -28.10
N PRO A 541 22.26 -23.89 -29.04
CA PRO A 541 21.35 -24.00 -30.17
C PRO A 541 19.90 -24.20 -29.72
N LEU A 542 18.98 -23.47 -30.36
CA LEU A 542 17.55 -23.63 -30.14
C LEU A 542 17.07 -25.01 -30.64
N PRO A 543 15.91 -25.52 -30.15
CA PRO A 543 15.33 -26.76 -30.64
C PRO A 543 15.17 -26.76 -32.16
N GLU A 544 15.20 -27.94 -32.76
CA GLU A 544 14.91 -28.11 -34.19
C GLU A 544 13.52 -27.53 -34.49
N GLY A 545 13.51 -26.50 -35.34
CA GLY A 545 12.35 -25.67 -35.64
C GLY A 545 12.59 -24.86 -36.90
N ASP A 546 11.54 -24.24 -37.43
CA ASP A 546 11.63 -23.49 -38.67
C ASP A 546 12.58 -22.29 -38.51
N HIS A 547 13.68 -22.26 -39.26
CA HIS A 547 14.55 -21.09 -39.45
C HIS A 547 15.14 -20.46 -38.17
N ASN A 548 15.42 -21.26 -37.14
CA ASN A 548 16.21 -20.77 -35.99
C ASN A 548 17.68 -20.54 -36.42
N LEU A 549 18.27 -19.47 -35.87
CA LEU A 549 19.66 -19.08 -36.10
C LEU A 549 20.48 -19.29 -34.83
N PHE A 550 21.78 -19.50 -35.01
CA PHE A 550 22.75 -19.59 -33.92
C PHE A 550 23.96 -18.71 -34.24
N GLY A 551 24.28 -17.76 -33.37
CA GLY A 551 25.40 -16.85 -33.53
C GLY A 551 25.13 -15.45 -33.00
N ASN A 552 26.10 -14.55 -33.18
CA ASN A 552 26.06 -13.19 -32.67
C ASN A 552 24.91 -12.37 -33.32
N PRO A 553 23.99 -11.78 -32.52
CA PRO A 553 22.96 -10.87 -33.04
C PRO A 553 23.54 -9.56 -33.61
N LEU A 554 24.80 -9.23 -33.33
CA LEU A 554 25.47 -8.00 -33.73
C LEU A 554 24.71 -6.75 -33.27
N PHE A 555 24.45 -6.69 -31.96
CA PHE A 555 23.91 -5.48 -31.33
C PHE A 555 24.92 -4.32 -31.38
N ALA A 556 24.42 -3.09 -31.51
CA ALA A 556 25.23 -1.88 -31.68
C ALA A 556 26.06 -1.52 -30.44
N ALA A 557 25.45 -1.48 -29.26
CA ALA A 557 26.14 -1.25 -27.99
C ALA A 557 25.40 -1.87 -26.79
N PRO A 558 25.29 -3.21 -26.73
CA PRO A 558 24.43 -3.92 -25.78
C PRO A 558 24.84 -3.70 -24.31
N SER A 559 26.12 -3.46 -24.03
CA SER A 559 26.58 -3.08 -22.68
C SER A 559 25.87 -1.83 -22.17
N TYR A 560 25.57 -0.88 -23.07
CA TYR A 560 24.84 0.36 -22.78
C TYR A 560 23.34 0.26 -23.08
N PHE A 561 22.82 -0.97 -23.20
CA PHE A 561 21.44 -1.31 -23.52
C PHE A 561 20.96 -0.80 -24.89
N ASP A 562 21.88 -0.58 -25.82
CA ASP A 562 21.53 -0.32 -27.22
C ASP A 562 21.53 -1.64 -28.01
N PHE A 563 20.33 -2.18 -28.18
CA PHE A 563 20.06 -3.43 -28.89
C PHE A 563 19.69 -3.20 -30.37
N GLY A 564 20.01 -2.04 -30.93
CA GLY A 564 19.94 -1.84 -32.38
C GLY A 564 20.79 -2.88 -33.12
N LEU A 565 20.30 -3.41 -34.23
CA LEU A 565 21.02 -4.42 -35.01
C LEU A 565 21.94 -3.76 -36.03
N ASP A 566 23.20 -4.19 -36.10
CA ASP A 566 24.09 -3.83 -37.20
C ASP A 566 23.45 -4.25 -38.54
N PRO A 567 23.61 -3.48 -39.65
CA PRO A 567 23.05 -3.84 -40.95
C PRO A 567 23.51 -5.21 -41.50
N SER A 568 24.62 -5.75 -40.99
CA SER A 568 25.12 -7.10 -41.31
C SER A 568 24.62 -8.20 -40.37
N SER A 569 23.81 -7.84 -39.37
CA SER A 569 23.25 -8.78 -38.41
C SER A 569 22.48 -9.90 -39.09
N PRO A 570 22.67 -11.17 -38.67
CA PRO A 570 21.89 -12.29 -39.16
C PRO A 570 20.41 -12.20 -38.75
N ALA A 571 20.07 -11.38 -37.76
CA ALA A 571 18.69 -11.17 -37.30
C ALA A 571 17.87 -10.25 -38.22
N ILE A 572 18.52 -9.48 -39.11
CA ILE A 572 17.84 -8.57 -40.05
C ILE A 572 17.00 -9.37 -41.06
N LEU A 573 15.71 -9.04 -41.15
CA LEU A 573 14.71 -9.66 -42.04
C LEU A 573 14.63 -11.20 -41.97
N SER A 574 15.13 -11.80 -40.91
CA SER A 574 15.14 -13.26 -40.70
C SER A 574 14.01 -13.74 -39.80
N GLY A 575 13.31 -12.82 -39.14
CA GLY A 575 12.06 -13.08 -38.41
C GLY A 575 10.85 -13.15 -39.32
N ILE A 576 9.70 -13.49 -38.75
CA ILE A 576 8.41 -13.53 -39.43
C ILE A 576 7.29 -12.80 -38.66
N SER A 577 6.43 -12.11 -39.40
CA SER A 577 5.18 -11.53 -38.91
C SER A 577 4.05 -11.80 -39.91
N PRO A 578 2.77 -11.54 -39.56
CA PRO A 578 1.68 -11.59 -40.53
C PRO A 578 1.88 -10.67 -41.74
N GLY A 579 2.71 -9.63 -41.63
CA GLY A 579 3.03 -8.68 -42.69
C GLY A 579 4.20 -9.07 -43.60
N GLY A 580 4.89 -10.19 -43.32
CA GLY A 580 6.08 -10.63 -44.04
C GLY A 580 7.31 -10.74 -43.13
N PRO A 581 8.51 -10.85 -43.73
CA PRO A 581 9.77 -10.87 -43.00
C PRO A 581 9.94 -9.60 -42.16
N VAL A 582 10.46 -9.78 -40.95
CA VAL A 582 10.77 -8.70 -40.00
C VAL A 582 12.14 -8.97 -39.39
N ASP A 583 12.75 -7.96 -38.81
CA ASP A 583 13.93 -8.18 -37.96
C ASP A 583 13.52 -9.00 -36.74
N MET A 584 14.42 -9.84 -36.23
CA MET A 584 14.17 -10.54 -34.96
C MET A 584 14.42 -9.58 -33.78
N GLY A 585 13.72 -9.81 -32.67
CA GLY A 585 13.91 -9.05 -31.43
C GLY A 585 13.08 -7.78 -31.34
N SER A 586 13.14 -7.14 -30.17
CA SER A 586 12.43 -5.89 -29.91
C SER A 586 13.17 -4.67 -30.50
N PRO A 587 12.48 -3.54 -30.71
CA PRO A 587 13.06 -2.40 -31.42
C PRO A 587 14.04 -1.58 -30.57
N GLU A 588 15.02 -0.96 -31.24
CA GLU A 588 16.11 -0.12 -30.69
C GLU A 588 15.64 0.94 -29.66
N HIS A 589 14.45 1.53 -29.86
CA HIS A 589 13.98 2.63 -29.02
C HIS A 589 13.66 2.23 -27.58
N LEU A 590 13.36 0.96 -27.32
CA LEU A 590 13.13 0.47 -25.95
C LEU A 590 14.44 0.41 -25.16
N GLY A 591 15.55 0.07 -25.81
CA GLY A 591 16.88 0.15 -25.20
C GLY A 591 17.27 1.59 -24.84
N ALA A 592 16.92 2.54 -25.72
CA ALA A 592 17.14 3.96 -25.46
C ALA A 592 16.39 4.46 -24.20
N LEU A 593 15.21 3.91 -23.89
CA LEU A 593 14.47 4.23 -22.65
C LEU A 593 15.29 3.90 -21.40
N LEU A 594 16.00 2.77 -21.38
CA LEU A 594 16.88 2.42 -20.26
C LEU A 594 18.04 3.44 -20.15
N SER A 595 18.69 3.73 -21.27
CA SER A 595 19.84 4.63 -21.29
C SER A 595 19.53 6.08 -20.86
N GLY A 596 18.30 6.54 -21.06
CA GLY A 596 17.81 7.88 -20.75
C GLY A 596 17.37 8.07 -19.30
N GLU A 597 17.13 6.97 -18.58
CA GLU A 597 16.60 6.94 -17.22
C GLU A 597 17.70 6.80 -16.15
N GLY A 598 18.97 6.99 -16.55
CA GLY A 598 20.10 6.83 -15.65
C GLY A 598 20.46 5.39 -15.31
N PHE A 599 19.85 4.40 -15.98
CA PHE A 599 20.34 3.02 -15.90
C PHE A 599 21.73 2.95 -16.52
N GLY A 600 22.73 2.67 -15.69
CA GLY A 600 24.11 2.50 -16.12
C GLY A 600 24.39 1.07 -16.56
N PRO A 601 25.36 0.85 -17.47
CA PRO A 601 25.87 -0.50 -17.73
C PRO A 601 26.38 -1.11 -16.41
N PRO A 602 26.16 -2.41 -16.16
CA PRO A 602 26.77 -3.06 -15.00
C PRO A 602 28.30 -3.06 -15.13
N VAL A 603 28.98 -3.34 -14.02
CA VAL A 603 30.41 -3.64 -14.05
C VAL A 603 30.62 -4.93 -14.85
N MET A 604 31.62 -4.92 -15.73
CA MET A 604 31.84 -5.99 -16.71
C MET A 604 33.24 -6.59 -16.61
N ILE A 605 33.40 -7.80 -17.11
CA ILE A 605 34.67 -8.50 -17.31
C ILE A 605 35.30 -7.96 -18.60
N ALA A 606 36.45 -7.31 -18.47
CA ALA A 606 37.13 -6.66 -19.60
C ALA A 606 38.56 -7.18 -19.86
N GLN A 607 39.10 -8.01 -18.96
CA GLN A 607 40.39 -8.67 -19.16
C GLN A 607 40.43 -10.04 -18.49
N LEU A 608 41.06 -11.02 -19.15
CA LEU A 608 41.38 -12.33 -18.58
C LEU A 608 42.87 -12.62 -18.81
N PHE A 609 43.56 -13.16 -17.82
CA PHE A 609 44.92 -13.66 -17.99
C PHE A 609 45.05 -15.08 -17.46
N ILE A 610 45.45 -15.98 -18.36
CA ILE A 610 45.62 -17.40 -18.11
C ILE A 610 47.11 -17.70 -18.10
N ASN A 611 47.60 -18.33 -17.04
CA ASN A 611 48.99 -18.74 -16.95
C ASN A 611 49.18 -20.15 -17.54
N GLY A 612 49.09 -20.26 -18.87
CA GLY A 612 49.29 -21.52 -19.61
C GLY A 612 50.76 -21.98 -19.69
N SER A 613 51.71 -21.04 -19.57
CA SER A 613 53.15 -21.28 -19.79
C SER A 613 53.99 -21.47 -18.53
N ASN A 614 53.38 -21.61 -17.34
CA ASN A 614 54.06 -21.65 -16.04
C ASN A 614 55.00 -20.45 -15.82
N LEU A 615 54.60 -19.27 -16.28
CA LEU A 615 55.31 -18.02 -15.99
C LEU A 615 55.18 -17.70 -14.50
N ASP A 616 56.14 -16.94 -13.93
CA ASP A 616 56.03 -16.37 -12.58
C ASP A 616 55.07 -15.17 -12.60
N ARG A 617 53.79 -15.46 -12.84
CA ARG A 617 52.69 -14.48 -12.97
C ARG A 617 51.40 -15.06 -12.40
N ALA A 618 50.63 -14.23 -11.71
CA ALA A 618 49.32 -14.59 -11.18
C ALA A 618 48.25 -14.56 -12.29
N GLN A 619 47.34 -15.54 -12.30
CA GLN A 619 46.14 -15.51 -13.15
C GLN A 619 45.16 -14.47 -12.61
N TYR A 620 44.38 -13.84 -13.49
CA TYR A 620 43.39 -12.87 -13.05
C TYR A 620 42.21 -12.70 -13.99
N ILE A 621 41.13 -12.17 -13.41
CA ILE A 621 39.97 -11.59 -14.06
C ILE A 621 39.99 -10.09 -13.70
N MET A 622 39.87 -9.21 -14.67
CA MET A 622 39.73 -7.77 -14.42
C MET A 622 38.29 -7.33 -14.67
N LEU A 623 37.70 -6.75 -13.65
CA LEU A 623 36.43 -6.04 -13.72
C LEU A 623 36.68 -4.58 -14.08
N TYR A 624 35.82 -4.02 -14.92
CA TYR A 624 35.84 -2.65 -15.40
C TYR A 624 34.49 -1.99 -15.16
N ASN A 625 34.50 -0.72 -14.78
CA ASN A 625 33.29 0.09 -14.66
C ASN A 625 33.13 0.98 -15.91
N PRO A 626 32.31 0.56 -16.91
CA PRO A 626 32.02 1.34 -18.11
C PRO A 626 30.99 2.46 -17.89
N SER A 627 30.40 2.54 -16.68
CA SER A 627 29.37 3.53 -16.36
C SER A 627 29.96 4.91 -16.03
N THR A 628 29.08 5.90 -15.95
CA THR A 628 29.43 7.28 -15.56
C THR A 628 29.43 7.50 -14.06
N GLU A 629 29.01 6.51 -13.27
CA GLU A 629 28.85 6.61 -11.81
C GLU A 629 29.77 5.62 -11.08
N ALA A 630 30.08 5.90 -9.82
CA ALA A 630 30.82 4.95 -8.99
C ALA A 630 29.91 3.77 -8.63
N MET A 631 30.43 2.54 -8.74
CA MET A 631 29.67 1.33 -8.43
C MET A 631 30.19 0.68 -7.15
N ASP A 632 29.29 0.33 -6.25
CA ASP A 632 29.60 -0.44 -5.05
C ASP A 632 29.45 -1.94 -5.34
N LEU A 633 30.57 -2.65 -5.24
CA LEU A 633 30.68 -4.09 -5.50
C LEU A 633 30.64 -4.93 -4.21
N SER A 634 30.30 -4.34 -3.07
CA SER A 634 30.17 -5.06 -1.80
C SER A 634 29.24 -6.27 -1.94
N GLY A 635 29.72 -7.46 -1.57
CA GLY A 635 28.97 -8.70 -1.61
C GLY A 635 28.78 -9.32 -2.99
N TRP A 636 29.34 -8.72 -4.05
CA TRP A 636 29.36 -9.34 -5.39
C TRP A 636 30.26 -10.57 -5.38
N THR A 637 29.99 -11.54 -6.27
CA THR A 637 30.74 -12.80 -6.33
C THR A 637 31.11 -13.19 -7.75
N ILE A 638 32.14 -14.01 -7.87
CA ILE A 638 32.41 -14.82 -9.07
C ILE A 638 32.19 -16.27 -8.66
N ASP A 639 31.26 -16.95 -9.33
CA ASP A 639 30.80 -18.29 -8.95
C ASP A 639 31.01 -19.36 -10.03
N LYS A 640 31.42 -18.99 -11.25
CA LYS A 640 31.85 -19.89 -12.32
C LYS A 640 33.31 -19.61 -12.72
N GLY A 641 34.05 -20.69 -12.98
CA GLY A 641 35.48 -20.72 -13.31
C GLY A 641 36.42 -20.59 -12.09
N VAL A 642 36.20 -19.55 -11.28
CA VAL A 642 36.84 -19.37 -9.97
C VAL A 642 35.79 -19.03 -8.92
N THR A 643 36.14 -19.12 -7.64
CA THR A 643 35.26 -18.69 -6.55
C THR A 643 35.86 -17.50 -5.81
N ALA A 644 35.22 -16.34 -5.91
CA ALA A 644 35.62 -15.13 -5.21
C ALA A 644 34.41 -14.38 -4.65
N GLU A 645 34.61 -13.74 -3.50
CA GLU A 645 33.67 -12.80 -2.90
C GLU A 645 34.35 -11.44 -2.83
N ILE A 646 33.66 -10.40 -3.27
CA ILE A 646 34.16 -9.03 -3.29
C ILE A 646 33.86 -8.40 -1.91
N PRO A 647 34.89 -7.97 -1.16
CA PRO A 647 34.71 -7.47 0.20
C PRO A 647 33.84 -6.21 0.27
N ASP A 648 33.12 -6.06 1.38
CA ASP A 648 32.38 -4.84 1.70
C ASP A 648 33.27 -3.58 1.64
N GLY A 649 32.70 -2.51 1.08
CA GLY A 649 33.37 -1.24 0.84
C GLY A 649 34.19 -1.18 -0.44
N THR A 650 34.14 -2.21 -1.31
CA THR A 650 34.81 -2.18 -2.61
C THR A 650 34.06 -1.28 -3.59
N LEU A 651 34.55 -0.04 -3.73
CA LEU A 651 34.00 0.95 -4.66
C LEU A 651 34.87 1.06 -5.92
N ILE A 652 34.26 0.92 -7.09
CA ILE A 652 34.92 1.11 -8.39
C ILE A 652 34.44 2.42 -9.03
N GLN A 653 35.35 3.38 -9.20
CA GLN A 653 35.05 4.66 -9.85
C GLN A 653 34.72 4.48 -11.35
N PRO A 654 34.07 5.46 -12.01
CA PRO A 654 33.94 5.47 -13.46
C PRO A 654 35.29 5.24 -14.15
N GLY A 655 35.37 4.30 -15.09
CA GLY A 655 36.62 3.90 -15.75
C GLY A 655 37.63 3.16 -14.85
N GLY A 656 37.26 2.88 -13.59
CA GLY A 656 38.06 2.16 -12.61
C GLY A 656 38.14 0.66 -12.90
N ARG A 657 39.02 -0.02 -12.16
CA ARG A 657 39.33 -1.44 -12.36
C ARG A 657 39.44 -2.17 -11.02
N VAL A 658 39.03 -3.43 -10.98
CA VAL A 658 39.27 -4.36 -9.86
C VAL A 658 39.83 -5.66 -10.41
N PHE A 659 40.87 -6.21 -9.80
CA PHE A 659 41.48 -7.47 -10.22
C PHE A 659 41.11 -8.58 -9.23
N ILE A 660 40.57 -9.68 -9.74
CA ILE A 660 40.33 -10.91 -8.98
C ILE A 660 41.38 -11.93 -9.42
N THR A 661 42.16 -12.49 -8.48
CA THR A 661 43.38 -13.25 -8.80
C THR A 661 43.64 -14.46 -7.90
N ASN A 662 44.36 -15.48 -8.40
CA ASN A 662 44.86 -16.59 -7.58
C ASN A 662 45.99 -16.21 -6.62
N ASN A 663 46.63 -15.05 -6.80
CA ASN A 663 47.73 -14.63 -5.94
C ASN A 663 47.80 -13.10 -5.82
N SER A 664 46.94 -12.55 -4.96
CA SER A 664 46.91 -11.12 -4.62
C SER A 664 48.18 -10.59 -3.96
N PHE A 665 49.10 -11.45 -3.48
CA PHE A 665 50.37 -11.06 -2.89
C PHE A 665 51.52 -10.97 -3.91
N HIS A 666 51.26 -11.25 -5.19
CA HIS A 666 52.29 -11.22 -6.22
C HIS A 666 52.80 -9.79 -6.49
N PRO A 667 54.12 -9.54 -6.64
CA PRO A 667 54.65 -8.19 -6.85
C PRO A 667 54.16 -7.48 -8.11
N MET A 668 53.60 -8.21 -9.09
CA MET A 668 53.05 -7.61 -10.32
C MET A 668 51.96 -6.56 -10.04
N TRP A 669 51.27 -6.67 -8.90
CA TRP A 669 50.16 -5.79 -8.52
C TRP A 669 50.61 -4.41 -8.06
N GLU A 670 51.86 -4.25 -7.60
CA GLU A 670 52.40 -2.99 -7.06
C GLU A 670 52.30 -1.83 -8.06
N SER A 671 52.31 -2.14 -9.35
CA SER A 671 52.26 -1.16 -10.45
C SER A 671 50.84 -0.72 -10.85
N THR A 672 49.78 -1.40 -10.38
CA THR A 672 48.41 -1.20 -10.90
C THR A 672 47.61 -0.11 -10.20
N GLY A 673 47.88 0.15 -8.91
CA GLY A 673 47.11 1.09 -8.08
C GLY A 673 45.62 0.74 -7.91
N SER A 674 45.19 -0.45 -8.35
CA SER A 674 43.79 -0.91 -8.34
C SER A 674 43.57 -1.91 -7.19
N PRO A 675 42.33 -2.05 -6.68
CA PRO A 675 42.00 -3.12 -5.74
C PRO A 675 42.30 -4.50 -6.34
N VAL A 676 42.92 -5.37 -5.52
CA VAL A 676 43.26 -6.74 -5.89
C VAL A 676 42.69 -7.69 -4.85
N ILE A 677 41.83 -8.60 -5.31
CA ILE A 677 41.07 -9.52 -4.47
C ILE A 677 41.54 -10.94 -4.78
N HIS A 678 41.81 -11.71 -3.72
CA HIS A 678 42.22 -13.10 -3.84
C HIS A 678 40.99 -13.99 -4.06
N TRP A 679 40.95 -14.81 -5.12
CA TRP A 679 39.93 -15.86 -5.22
C TRP A 679 40.30 -17.07 -4.38
N THR A 680 39.30 -17.73 -3.83
CA THR A 680 39.46 -18.80 -2.83
C THR A 680 39.76 -20.16 -3.45
N THR A 681 39.10 -20.50 -4.56
CA THR A 681 39.25 -21.79 -5.24
C THR A 681 39.10 -21.63 -6.75
N GLY A 682 39.46 -22.68 -7.50
CA GLY A 682 39.42 -22.69 -8.96
C GLY A 682 40.68 -22.12 -9.60
N ARG A 683 40.69 -22.16 -10.93
CA ARG A 683 41.74 -21.62 -11.80
C ARG A 683 41.15 -21.36 -13.17
N LEU A 684 41.70 -20.39 -13.89
CA LEU A 684 41.32 -20.20 -15.28
C LEU A 684 41.89 -21.34 -16.17
N SER A 685 41.03 -21.98 -16.94
CA SER A 685 41.26 -23.10 -17.85
C SER A 685 42.04 -22.70 -19.10
N GLY A 686 43.15 -23.40 -19.38
CA GLY A 686 43.92 -23.20 -20.61
C GLY A 686 43.21 -23.63 -21.90
N ASN A 687 42.04 -24.28 -21.81
CA ASN A 687 41.29 -24.78 -22.96
C ASN A 687 39.92 -24.08 -23.11
N GLY A 688 39.63 -23.07 -22.30
CA GLY A 688 38.30 -22.45 -22.23
C GLY A 688 37.43 -22.91 -21.07
N GLU A 689 36.51 -22.04 -20.63
CA GLU A 689 35.42 -22.27 -19.68
C GLU A 689 34.45 -21.07 -19.62
N SER A 690 33.44 -21.13 -18.76
CA SER A 690 32.56 -20.00 -18.44
C SER A 690 33.03 -19.21 -17.22
N VAL A 691 32.92 -17.89 -17.27
CA VAL A 691 33.13 -16.98 -16.13
C VAL A 691 31.83 -16.22 -15.88
N ARG A 692 31.42 -16.12 -14.61
CA ARG A 692 30.17 -15.46 -14.23
C ARG A 692 30.38 -14.52 -13.05
N LEU A 693 30.00 -13.26 -13.23
CA LEU A 693 29.93 -12.23 -12.21
C LEU A 693 28.48 -12.11 -11.74
N VAL A 694 28.29 -12.20 -10.43
CA VAL A 694 26.98 -12.13 -9.77
C VAL A 694 26.99 -10.96 -8.81
N ASP A 695 25.95 -10.15 -8.83
CA ASP A 695 25.81 -9.01 -7.93
C ASP A 695 25.42 -9.42 -6.51
N ARG A 696 25.25 -8.43 -5.62
CA ARG A 696 24.86 -8.65 -4.22
C ARG A 696 23.44 -9.23 -4.05
N HIS A 697 22.59 -9.11 -5.07
CA HIS A 697 21.20 -9.57 -5.07
C HIS A 697 21.05 -10.97 -5.67
N GLY A 698 22.12 -11.52 -6.27
CA GLY A 698 22.12 -12.82 -6.92
C GLY A 698 21.84 -12.76 -8.43
N LEU A 699 21.76 -11.56 -9.02
CA LEU A 699 21.63 -11.37 -10.46
C LEU A 699 22.96 -11.53 -11.16
N VAL A 700 22.92 -12.10 -12.36
CA VAL A 700 24.09 -12.22 -13.22
C VAL A 700 24.37 -10.87 -13.84
N ALA A 701 25.35 -10.16 -13.29
CA ALA A 701 25.77 -8.87 -13.80
C ALA A 701 26.54 -9.00 -15.12
N ASP A 702 27.31 -10.09 -15.27
CA ASP A 702 28.05 -10.38 -16.49
C ASP A 702 28.37 -11.88 -16.64
N TYR A 703 28.40 -12.37 -17.88
CA TYR A 703 28.63 -13.76 -18.22
C TYR A 703 29.33 -13.90 -19.57
N LEU A 704 30.38 -14.70 -19.62
CA LEU A 704 31.05 -15.05 -20.86
C LEU A 704 31.50 -16.51 -20.88
N VAL A 705 31.70 -17.04 -22.08
CA VAL A 705 32.32 -18.34 -22.33
C VAL A 705 33.49 -18.13 -23.27
N TYR A 706 34.70 -18.39 -22.80
CA TYR A 706 35.90 -18.30 -23.63
C TYR A 706 36.35 -19.68 -24.08
N SER A 707 36.83 -19.81 -25.32
CA SER A 707 37.20 -21.09 -25.95
C SER A 707 38.36 -20.92 -26.93
N GLU A 708 39.15 -21.98 -27.17
CA GLU A 708 40.26 -21.92 -28.15
C GLU A 708 39.77 -21.77 -29.60
N ASP A 709 38.52 -22.11 -29.88
CA ASP A 709 37.96 -22.11 -31.23
C ASP A 709 37.61 -20.69 -31.71
N ASP A 710 37.09 -19.83 -30.82
CA ASP A 710 36.50 -18.54 -31.20
C ASP A 710 37.22 -17.32 -30.58
N TRP A 711 38.14 -17.54 -29.64
CA TRP A 711 38.91 -16.46 -28.99
C TRP A 711 40.36 -16.37 -29.50
N PRO A 712 41.04 -15.21 -29.32
CA PRO A 712 42.42 -15.03 -29.75
C PRO A 712 43.40 -16.08 -29.18
N SER A 713 43.96 -16.93 -30.05
CA SER A 713 44.81 -18.08 -29.66
C SER A 713 46.04 -17.71 -28.81
N ALA A 714 46.56 -16.49 -28.93
CA ALA A 714 47.73 -16.05 -28.19
C ALA A 714 47.47 -15.93 -26.67
N GLY A 715 46.22 -15.69 -26.23
CA GLY A 715 45.88 -15.58 -24.82
C GLY A 715 45.97 -16.92 -24.09
N PHE A 716 45.69 -18.02 -24.79
CA PHE A 716 45.81 -19.38 -24.26
C PHE A 716 47.27 -19.85 -24.08
N GLN A 717 48.21 -19.27 -24.84
CA GLN A 717 49.64 -19.52 -24.68
C GLN A 717 50.17 -18.95 -23.35
N GLY A 718 49.46 -17.99 -22.75
CA GLY A 718 49.75 -17.45 -21.43
C GLY A 718 50.88 -16.41 -21.38
N ASP A 719 51.27 -15.88 -22.53
CA ASP A 719 52.25 -14.78 -22.63
C ASP A 719 51.57 -13.40 -22.57
N GLU A 720 50.33 -13.31 -23.07
CA GLU A 720 49.50 -12.10 -23.18
C GLU A 720 48.14 -12.29 -22.50
N ALA A 721 47.47 -11.18 -22.15
CA ALA A 721 46.11 -11.21 -21.62
C ALA A 721 45.08 -11.08 -22.75
N PHE A 722 43.90 -11.69 -22.59
CA PHE A 722 42.73 -11.36 -23.37
C PHE A 722 42.23 -9.99 -22.94
N VAL A 723 42.04 -9.09 -23.90
CA VAL A 723 41.60 -7.70 -23.68
C VAL A 723 40.38 -7.44 -24.55
N LEU A 724 39.29 -6.98 -23.95
CA LEU A 724 38.12 -6.54 -24.69
C LEU A 724 38.49 -5.32 -25.54
N THR A 725 38.02 -5.28 -26.79
CA THR A 725 38.41 -4.25 -27.78
C THR A 725 37.62 -2.94 -27.66
N ASP A 726 36.41 -3.00 -27.11
CA ASP A 726 35.55 -1.85 -26.84
C ASP A 726 34.54 -2.23 -25.75
N ALA A 727 34.32 -1.35 -24.78
CA ALA A 727 33.38 -1.60 -23.68
C ALA A 727 31.91 -1.54 -24.13
N ALA A 728 31.62 -0.95 -25.29
CA ALA A 728 30.29 -0.96 -25.87
C ALA A 728 29.89 -2.32 -26.43
N LEU A 729 30.85 -3.16 -26.81
CA LEU A 729 30.61 -4.46 -27.42
C LEU A 729 30.31 -5.53 -26.37
N ASP A 730 29.53 -6.53 -26.77
CA ASP A 730 29.23 -7.69 -25.92
C ASP A 730 30.48 -8.56 -25.73
N ASN A 731 30.93 -8.67 -24.49
CA ASN A 731 32.12 -9.40 -24.10
C ASN A 731 31.90 -10.92 -24.08
N HIS A 732 30.67 -11.40 -24.32
CA HIS A 732 30.36 -12.80 -24.55
C HIS A 732 31.04 -13.36 -25.81
N PHE A 733 31.23 -12.52 -26.84
CA PHE A 733 31.71 -12.97 -28.15
C PHE A 733 33.22 -12.83 -28.32
N GLY A 734 33.88 -13.92 -28.70
CA GLY A 734 35.33 -13.99 -28.89
C GLY A 734 35.87 -13.01 -29.94
N GLU A 735 35.09 -12.69 -30.98
CA GLU A 735 35.50 -11.69 -31.99
C GLU A 735 35.68 -10.27 -31.44
N ASN A 736 35.10 -9.97 -30.27
CA ASN A 736 35.23 -8.68 -29.60
C ASN A 736 36.48 -8.61 -28.71
N TRP A 737 37.25 -9.69 -28.63
CA TRP A 737 38.49 -9.77 -27.86
C TRP A 737 39.73 -9.73 -28.74
N THR A 738 40.81 -9.16 -28.21
CA THR A 738 42.17 -9.23 -28.75
C THR A 738 43.12 -9.71 -27.66
N THR A 739 44.40 -9.94 -28.00
CA THR A 739 45.45 -10.05 -26.98
C THR A 739 46.23 -8.76 -26.84
N GLY A 740 46.81 -8.56 -25.65
CA GLY A 740 47.61 -7.37 -25.37
C GLY A 740 48.46 -7.49 -24.10
N ASN A 741 49.15 -6.38 -23.81
CA ASN A 741 49.96 -6.26 -22.61
C ASN A 741 49.11 -6.44 -21.35
N LEU A 742 49.72 -7.04 -20.32
CA LEU A 742 49.13 -7.13 -18.99
C LEU A 742 48.69 -5.74 -18.51
N PHE A 743 47.48 -5.66 -17.95
CA PHE A 743 46.89 -4.43 -17.40
C PHE A 743 46.58 -3.34 -18.45
N GLY A 744 46.82 -3.59 -19.74
CA GLY A 744 46.39 -2.72 -20.83
C GLY A 744 44.89 -2.89 -21.08
N LEU A 745 44.18 -1.78 -21.29
CA LEU A 745 42.83 -1.77 -21.83
C LEU A 745 42.90 -1.11 -23.21
N ILE A 746 42.28 -1.75 -24.20
CA ILE A 746 41.93 -1.12 -25.46
C ILE A 746 40.44 -0.82 -25.32
N VAL A 747 40.09 0.24 -24.61
CA VAL A 747 38.69 0.71 -24.56
C VAL A 747 38.69 2.02 -25.31
N SER A 748 38.08 2.03 -26.49
CA SER A 748 37.82 3.29 -27.16
C SER A 748 36.78 4.03 -26.30
N GLU A 749 37.15 5.22 -25.79
CA GLU A 749 36.15 6.11 -25.18
C GLU A 749 35.27 6.62 -26.32
N ARG A 750 34.24 5.85 -26.73
CA ARG A 750 33.10 6.46 -27.42
C ARG A 750 32.36 7.31 -26.39
N SER A 751 32.82 8.54 -26.22
CA SER A 751 32.03 9.55 -25.53
C SER A 751 30.74 9.75 -26.33
N ARG A 752 29.60 9.61 -25.64
CA ARG A 752 28.24 9.84 -26.17
C ARG A 752 28.05 11.18 -26.91
N GLU A 753 29.02 12.10 -26.87
CA GLU A 753 28.92 13.43 -27.46
C GLU A 753 29.15 13.50 -28.98
N THR A 754 29.82 12.52 -29.60
CA THR A 754 30.29 12.70 -31.00
C THR A 754 29.36 12.14 -32.10
N ASP A 755 28.46 11.21 -31.80
CA ASP A 755 27.58 10.61 -32.82
C ASP A 755 26.21 11.32 -32.97
N ARG A 756 25.84 12.25 -32.08
CA ARG A 756 24.60 13.06 -32.23
C ARG A 756 24.67 14.16 -33.29
N ALA A 757 25.84 14.43 -33.88
CA ALA A 757 26.00 15.53 -34.83
C ALA A 757 25.46 15.24 -36.25
N GLY A 758 25.04 14.00 -36.54
CA GLY A 758 24.65 13.56 -37.90
C GLY A 758 23.23 13.01 -38.06
N GLU A 759 22.56 12.59 -37.00
CA GLU A 759 21.25 11.96 -37.10
C GLU A 759 20.15 12.95 -36.74
N ALA A 760 19.24 13.17 -37.70
CA ALA A 760 18.07 14.00 -37.51
C ALA A 760 17.31 13.57 -36.25
N GLU A 761 17.04 14.52 -35.34
CA GLU A 761 16.14 14.33 -34.19
C GLU A 761 14.83 13.67 -34.68
N ARG A 762 14.71 12.35 -34.52
CA ARG A 762 13.44 11.65 -34.71
C ARG A 762 12.55 12.04 -33.54
N LEU A 763 11.60 12.94 -33.81
CA LEU A 763 10.54 13.32 -32.89
C LEU A 763 9.62 12.10 -32.67
N SER A 764 9.70 11.45 -31.52
CA SER A 764 8.74 10.43 -31.10
C SER A 764 7.48 11.14 -30.61
N ILE A 765 6.34 10.89 -31.27
CA ILE A 765 5.04 11.47 -30.91
C ILE A 765 4.18 10.36 -30.29
N TRP A 766 3.73 10.58 -29.07
CA TRP A 766 2.66 9.82 -28.41
C TRP A 766 1.41 10.70 -28.31
N PRO A 767 0.18 10.17 -28.30
CA PRO A 767 -0.21 8.76 -28.36
C PRO A 767 -0.87 8.37 -29.71
N ASN A 768 -1.18 7.07 -29.87
CA ASN A 768 -2.17 6.47 -30.80
C ASN A 768 -1.61 5.80 -32.09
N PRO A 769 -2.20 4.66 -32.53
CA PRO A 769 -1.65 3.80 -33.55
C PRO A 769 -1.90 4.41 -34.92
N THR A 770 -0.84 4.76 -35.63
CA THR A 770 -0.95 5.02 -37.07
C THR A 770 0.06 4.15 -37.81
N ARG A 771 -0.42 3.41 -38.81
CA ARG A 771 0.42 2.73 -39.79
C ARG A 771 0.76 3.75 -40.89
N GLY A 772 1.80 4.57 -40.69
CA GLY A 772 2.28 5.52 -41.70
C GLY A 772 3.36 6.49 -41.20
N ILE A 773 4.24 6.92 -42.11
CA ILE A 773 5.37 7.83 -41.84
C ILE A 773 4.90 9.29 -41.87
N ILE A 774 5.27 10.09 -40.87
CA ILE A 774 5.07 11.55 -40.81
C ILE A 774 6.39 12.25 -41.15
N HIS A 775 6.33 13.30 -41.98
CA HIS A 775 7.46 14.20 -42.24
C HIS A 775 7.21 15.57 -41.58
N ILE A 776 8.13 16.06 -40.75
CA ILE A 776 8.08 17.39 -40.11
C ILE A 776 9.29 18.23 -40.54
N LEU A 777 9.05 19.50 -40.90
CA LEU A 777 10.08 20.51 -41.21
C LEU A 777 9.96 21.68 -40.21
N ARG A 778 11.08 22.06 -39.57
CA ARG A 778 11.13 23.05 -38.47
C ARG A 778 11.23 24.50 -38.99
N GLY A 779 10.43 25.42 -38.44
CA GLY A 779 10.52 26.87 -38.66
C GLY A 779 10.42 27.64 -37.34
N THR A 780 11.34 28.57 -37.11
CA THR A 780 11.59 29.32 -35.86
C THR A 780 10.71 30.57 -35.73
N ILE A 781 10.13 30.82 -34.54
CA ILE A 781 9.66 32.15 -34.11
C ILE A 781 10.03 32.37 -32.63
N THR A 782 10.68 33.51 -32.34
CA THR A 782 11.16 34.02 -31.04
C THR A 782 10.12 34.89 -30.28
N PRO A 783 10.28 35.11 -28.95
CA PRO A 783 9.23 35.58 -28.02
C PRO A 783 9.21 37.11 -27.76
N ALA A 784 8.08 37.62 -27.24
CA ALA A 784 8.00 38.98 -26.68
C ALA A 784 6.86 39.18 -25.63
N TRP A 785 7.26 39.60 -24.40
CA TRP A 785 6.71 40.58 -23.42
C TRP A 785 5.18 40.56 -23.04
N ASP A 786 4.66 40.83 -21.82
CA ASP A 786 5.15 41.51 -20.60
C ASP A 786 4.23 41.31 -19.33
N GLU A 787 4.73 41.77 -18.18
CA GLU A 787 4.36 41.66 -16.73
C GLU A 787 3.02 42.21 -16.16
N GLN A 788 2.62 41.66 -14.99
CA GLN A 788 2.11 42.32 -13.74
C GLN A 788 1.79 41.22 -12.69
N ASP A 789 1.98 41.29 -11.36
CA ASP A 789 2.34 42.35 -10.42
C ASP A 789 2.68 41.72 -9.02
N SER A 790 3.57 42.36 -8.25
CA SER A 790 3.73 42.35 -6.76
C SER A 790 3.97 41.01 -5.99
N GLY A 791 4.82 40.87 -4.97
CA GLY A 791 5.66 41.79 -4.20
C GLY A 791 5.81 41.34 -2.73
N PHE A 792 7.06 41.39 -2.22
CA PHE A 792 7.48 41.59 -0.81
C PHE A 792 7.50 40.37 0.19
N PRO A 793 8.23 40.45 1.34
CA PRO A 793 9.70 40.29 1.46
C PRO A 793 10.19 39.58 2.76
N GLY A 794 11.44 39.10 2.75
CA GLY A 794 12.39 39.28 3.87
C GLY A 794 12.27 38.43 5.15
N GLY A 795 13.15 37.43 5.28
CA GLY A 795 13.55 36.82 6.55
C GLY A 795 15.07 36.70 6.65
N TRP A 796 15.63 37.04 7.82
CA TRP A 796 16.99 36.76 8.34
C TRP A 796 16.99 37.22 9.82
N ILE A 797 17.68 36.69 10.84
CA ILE A 797 18.58 35.56 11.13
C ILE A 797 18.55 35.43 12.68
N ALA A 798 18.69 34.22 13.20
CA ALA A 798 19.05 33.96 14.60
C ALA A 798 20.40 33.23 14.68
N SER A 799 21.16 33.45 15.76
CA SER A 799 22.18 32.53 16.30
C SER A 799 22.66 33.03 17.68
N PRO A 800 23.48 32.29 18.47
CA PRO A 800 23.34 30.88 18.87
C PRO A 800 23.75 30.61 20.35
N GLY A 801 23.33 29.45 20.90
CA GLY A 801 24.28 28.53 21.55
C GLY A 801 24.14 28.15 23.04
N ASN A 802 24.22 26.83 23.26
CA ASN A 802 24.89 26.09 24.37
C ASN A 802 24.20 26.07 25.76
N ARG A 803 24.20 25.02 26.59
CA ARG A 803 24.92 23.72 26.71
C ARG A 803 24.25 22.87 27.85
N PRO A 804 24.77 21.69 28.31
CA PRO A 804 23.99 20.53 28.80
C PRO A 804 24.11 20.20 30.31
N ALA A 805 23.40 19.12 30.69
CA ALA A 805 23.74 18.03 31.66
C ALA A 805 23.36 18.09 33.16
N ALA A 806 23.27 16.87 33.71
CA ALA A 806 23.28 16.39 35.10
C ALA A 806 21.99 16.51 35.93
N GLY A 807 21.52 15.52 36.69
CA GLY A 807 21.99 14.18 37.01
C GLY A 807 21.31 13.68 38.31
N GLY A 808 21.39 12.36 38.58
CA GLY A 808 21.42 11.79 39.93
C GLY A 808 20.14 11.20 40.54
N GLY A 809 20.21 9.90 40.88
CA GLY A 809 19.57 9.35 42.09
C GLY A 809 18.48 8.30 41.89
N GLU A 810 18.86 7.04 41.66
CA GLU A 810 18.01 5.89 42.03
C GLU A 810 17.93 5.77 43.56
N THR A 811 16.74 5.46 44.08
CA THR A 811 16.55 4.31 44.98
C THR A 811 15.08 3.85 44.99
N ASP A 812 14.91 2.55 44.76
CA ASP A 812 13.78 1.65 45.04
C ASP A 812 12.41 1.89 44.39
N ALA A 813 12.18 1.22 43.26
CA ALA A 813 10.84 0.84 42.78
C ALA A 813 10.81 -0.66 42.47
N ARG A 814 9.77 -1.37 42.93
CA ARG A 814 9.54 -2.79 42.60
C ARG A 814 8.90 -2.89 41.21
N TYR A 815 9.44 -3.73 40.35
CA TYR A 815 8.97 -3.95 38.98
C TYR A 815 8.12 -5.23 38.87
N CYS A 816 7.22 -5.27 37.88
CA CYS A 816 6.62 -6.49 37.36
C CYS A 816 6.95 -6.60 35.86
N ASP A 817 7.51 -7.74 35.45
CA ASP A 817 7.91 -8.01 34.07
C ASP A 817 6.81 -8.85 33.40
N ILE A 818 6.30 -8.41 32.23
CA ILE A 818 5.36 -9.17 31.40
C ILE A 818 6.13 -9.79 30.23
N MET A 819 5.98 -11.10 30.07
CA MET A 819 6.65 -11.90 29.04
C MET A 819 5.61 -12.56 28.12
N THR A 820 6.00 -12.88 26.88
CA THR A 820 5.26 -13.83 26.05
C THR A 820 5.35 -15.25 26.64
N SER A 821 4.49 -16.17 26.19
CA SER A 821 4.57 -17.60 26.57
C SER A 821 5.85 -18.32 26.12
N GLU A 822 6.68 -17.65 25.31
CA GLU A 822 7.99 -18.15 24.84
C GLU A 822 9.19 -17.42 25.49
N GLY A 823 8.96 -16.51 26.45
CA GLY A 823 10.02 -15.97 27.31
C GLY A 823 10.74 -14.70 26.83
N ILE A 824 10.15 -13.94 25.90
CA ILE A 824 10.66 -12.60 25.52
C ILE A 824 9.99 -11.53 26.40
N LEU A 825 10.80 -10.64 26.99
CA LEU A 825 10.35 -9.53 27.83
C LEU A 825 9.67 -8.47 26.95
N LEU A 826 8.35 -8.29 27.11
CA LEU A 826 7.56 -7.32 26.35
C LEU A 826 7.50 -5.94 27.01
N GLN A 827 7.42 -5.89 28.34
CA GLN A 827 7.35 -4.62 29.06
C GLN A 827 7.75 -4.79 30.53
N ARG A 828 8.50 -3.81 31.05
CA ARG A 828 8.80 -3.67 32.49
C ARG A 828 7.94 -2.56 33.08
N LEU A 829 6.97 -2.93 33.92
CA LEU A 829 6.07 -1.97 34.56
C LEU A 829 6.61 -1.57 35.92
N ARG A 830 6.71 -0.25 36.13
CA ARG A 830 7.05 0.37 37.42
C ARG A 830 5.76 0.55 38.22
N ILE A 831 5.67 -0.07 39.40
CA ILE A 831 4.53 0.15 40.30
C ILE A 831 4.85 1.34 41.19
N ASN A 832 4.05 2.41 41.09
CA ASN A 832 4.10 3.55 42.01
C ASN A 832 2.87 3.53 42.94
N PRO A 833 3.05 3.72 44.26
CA PRO A 833 1.95 3.69 45.22
C PRO A 833 1.26 5.07 45.29
N ALA A 834 -0.08 5.05 45.17
CA ALA A 834 -1.01 6.16 45.44
C ALA A 834 -0.83 7.46 44.61
N GLY A 835 -1.71 7.62 43.61
CA GLY A 835 -1.94 8.87 42.88
C GLY A 835 -3.35 8.91 42.26
N PRO A 836 -3.92 10.11 41.98
CA PRO A 836 -5.31 10.29 41.54
C PRO A 836 -5.54 9.85 40.09
N ALA A 837 -6.80 9.56 39.74
CA ALA A 837 -7.22 9.15 38.40
C ALA A 837 -6.94 10.23 37.35
N GLU A 838 -6.27 9.85 36.25
CA GLU A 838 -6.01 10.69 35.08
C GLU A 838 -6.96 10.28 33.94
N ALA A 839 -7.49 11.27 33.22
CA ALA A 839 -8.22 11.08 31.97
C ALA A 839 -7.33 11.60 30.83
N ASP A 840 -6.70 10.68 30.10
CA ASP A 840 -5.95 11.01 28.89
C ASP A 840 -6.89 10.92 27.68
N LEU A 841 -7.03 12.03 26.97
CA LEU A 841 -7.89 12.17 25.79
C LEU A 841 -7.10 12.35 24.49
N SER A 842 -5.78 12.12 24.54
CA SER A 842 -4.88 12.32 23.40
C SER A 842 -5.21 11.48 22.15
N GLY A 843 -6.12 10.50 22.24
CA GLY A 843 -6.58 9.66 21.13
C GLY A 843 -8.03 9.83 20.68
N TYR A 844 -8.78 10.84 21.14
CA TYR A 844 -10.18 11.03 20.75
C TYR A 844 -10.36 12.19 19.75
N GLY A 845 -11.15 11.98 18.69
CA GLY A 845 -11.37 12.94 17.59
C GLY A 845 -12.13 14.24 17.94
N PRO A 846 -12.65 15.00 16.97
CA PRO A 846 -13.49 16.16 17.24
C PRO A 846 -14.92 15.78 17.65
N GLY A 847 -15.47 16.49 18.64
CA GLY A 847 -16.80 16.24 19.24
C GLY A 847 -16.95 16.94 20.60
N LEU A 848 -18.16 16.98 21.15
CA LEU A 848 -18.39 17.41 22.55
C LEU A 848 -18.42 16.18 23.43
N TYR A 849 -17.32 15.98 24.17
CA TYR A 849 -17.11 14.83 25.03
C TYR A 849 -17.67 15.07 26.42
N LEU A 850 -18.48 14.14 26.92
CA LEU A 850 -18.84 14.08 28.33
C LEU A 850 -17.92 13.09 29.04
N VAL A 851 -17.16 13.60 30.01
CA VAL A 851 -16.32 12.75 30.86
C VAL A 851 -16.98 12.61 32.23
N ARG A 852 -17.41 11.39 32.56
CA ARG A 852 -17.88 11.04 33.91
C ARG A 852 -16.70 10.48 34.70
N ILE A 853 -16.45 11.05 35.88
CA ILE A 853 -15.47 10.52 36.82
C ILE A 853 -16.22 10.11 38.09
N GLY A 854 -16.25 8.81 38.38
CA GLY A 854 -17.05 8.25 39.48
C GLY A 854 -16.32 8.17 40.81
N SER A 855 -17.00 8.48 41.90
CA SER A 855 -16.46 8.55 43.26
C SER A 855 -16.12 7.20 43.93
N SER A 856 -16.63 6.06 43.43
CA SER A 856 -16.51 4.76 44.12
C SER A 856 -15.51 3.75 43.53
N VAL A 857 -14.95 3.96 42.33
CA VAL A 857 -13.98 2.98 41.75
C VAL A 857 -12.89 3.60 40.86
N GLY A 858 -12.68 4.92 40.86
CA GLY A 858 -11.61 5.54 40.04
C GLY A 858 -11.73 5.31 38.53
N LYS A 859 -12.94 5.02 38.04
CA LYS A 859 -13.21 4.84 36.60
C LYS A 859 -13.49 6.20 35.96
N VAL A 860 -12.72 6.52 34.92
CA VAL A 860 -13.00 7.59 33.95
C VAL A 860 -13.80 6.96 32.81
N VAL A 861 -14.98 7.49 32.52
CA VAL A 861 -15.78 7.09 31.36
C VAL A 861 -15.88 8.29 30.43
N VAL A 862 -15.29 8.16 29.24
CA VAL A 862 -15.31 9.18 28.19
C VAL A 862 -16.38 8.78 27.18
N MET A 863 -17.33 9.68 26.92
CA MET A 863 -18.34 9.50 25.89
C MET A 863 -18.18 10.64 24.87
N LYS A 864 -17.82 10.31 23.61
CA LYS A 864 -17.88 11.25 22.46
C LYS A 864 -19.31 11.73 22.27
#